data_AF-A0A9J7N3S2-F1
#
_entry.id   AF-A0A9J7N3S2-F1
#
_cell.length_a   1.000
_cell.length_b   1.000
_cell.length_c   1.000
_cell.angle_alpha   90.00
_cell.angle_beta   90.00
_cell.angle_gamma   90.00
#
_symmetry.space_group_name_H-M   'P 1'
#
loop_
_entity.id
_entity.type
_entity.pdbx_description
1 polymer ?
#
loop_
_entity_poly.entity_id
_entity_poly.type
_entity_poly.pdbx_seq_one_letter_code
_entity_poly.pdbx_strand_id
1 'polypeptide(L)'
;MDHRSAAVCVALIIMLMVDPTKGVWLEVFATEEGVGQTVMDAWNAAAGAEVRHYKCSIVEQWSSLTISRVKIVLEASDGNKEFIFDGANSDKTNWFTKARLLSSPYTDIQTSTPNYFSVVGLPEAQRRFYINRNHGGCGNDAGWLVVADAGMAGICNWEKAEAAVHPHVLYSKLNTAVRWDDTANVGKADRMRIYLEGENLLCNPPVDISCTTEEKTMTKNAYSVTCPSGCTSVSKTVWGTETYTDDSSICRAAIHAGWIPDSGGTAPVYRKPGESSYTGSTQNGVTTVSYGSWPQSFAFGVNIALRKQAFQTSTSTGIGEASLAVDGKITTTYSQGSCSHTANGGEAYPTWWVDLGQSYVVRRVVITNRRDCCSDRLNPFNIHIGDSAQVTTNPQCGGDHNIALSLSAMSVTCPEMRGRYVGIHLPGASRILTLCEVQIFGDLDECTDGTDNCSPQGSICSPQGSICTNTPSSFTCACDAGYSGDGVTCTDDDECTDGSDNCSPDGFCTNTPPGSFTCACNPGYSGNGVTCSDIDECANANGGCEGTCTNNGGSFVCSCGAGFVLNADGLNCDDVNECDSGNGGCSQTCTNNRGSFVCSCRHGYSLNADGLNCDLDCGVLYPGLLPASNFGVYGGKCFWSSNGRRPHNQRLTYSAALQACQGHGGTLIMIKDHATQTAILDHLKVKSVKGRKERRFWMGLDDLNAENTFLWNDGTPLGSYDWFKYDAPHQERDCVTLWKPQKRVPRWFIKPCENSYPYICQLGTGNGGAK
;
A
#
# COMPACT_ATOMS: atom_id res chain seq x y z
N MET A 1 8.14 13.05 -48.75
CA MET A 1 8.60 11.85 -48.02
C MET A 1 8.38 12.17 -46.55
N ASP A 2 7.45 11.58 -45.82
CA ASP A 2 6.84 10.27 -45.96
C ASP A 2 5.38 10.30 -45.42
N HIS A 3 4.44 9.74 -46.18
CA HIS A 3 2.99 9.86 -45.96
C HIS A 3 2.41 8.67 -45.15
N ARG A 4 3.17 8.09 -44.22
CA ARG A 4 2.78 6.84 -43.53
C ARG A 4 2.39 6.95 -42.05
N SER A 5 2.32 8.15 -41.45
CA SER A 5 2.04 8.28 -40.01
C SER A 5 0.65 8.83 -39.65
N ALA A 6 -0.19 9.21 -40.62
CA ALA A 6 -1.53 9.76 -40.34
C ALA A 6 -2.68 8.74 -40.47
N ALA A 7 -2.43 7.57 -41.06
CA ALA A 7 -3.46 6.53 -41.24
C ALA A 7 -3.61 5.55 -40.07
N VAL A 8 -2.68 5.56 -39.10
CA VAL A 8 -2.68 4.65 -37.95
C VAL A 8 -3.47 5.22 -36.75
N CYS A 9 -3.63 6.55 -36.65
CA CYS A 9 -4.39 7.16 -35.55
C CYS A 9 -5.92 7.21 -35.78
N VAL A 10 -6.41 7.07 -37.01
CA VAL A 10 -7.87 7.09 -37.28
C VAL A 10 -8.49 5.68 -37.20
N ALA A 11 -7.68 4.62 -37.32
CA ALA A 11 -8.11 3.25 -36.98
C ALA A 11 -8.18 3.01 -35.46
N LEU A 12 -7.60 3.90 -34.64
CA LEU A 12 -7.52 3.78 -33.18
C LEU A 12 -8.75 4.32 -32.42
N ILE A 13 -9.73 4.91 -33.11
CA ILE A 13 -10.97 5.43 -32.49
C ILE A 13 -12.16 4.48 -32.68
N ILE A 14 -12.04 3.42 -33.49
CA ILE A 14 -13.12 2.43 -33.72
C ILE A 14 -12.88 1.10 -32.99
N MET A 15 -11.73 0.91 -32.33
CA MET A 15 -11.45 -0.23 -31.43
C MET A 15 -11.28 0.17 -29.94
N LEU A 16 -11.95 1.24 -29.50
CA LEU A 16 -12.08 1.60 -28.09
C LEU A 16 -13.54 1.46 -27.62
N MET A 17 -14.10 0.27 -27.84
CA MET A 17 -15.25 -0.25 -27.10
C MET A 17 -15.02 -1.73 -26.78
N VAL A 18 -13.87 -2.05 -26.17
CA VAL A 18 -13.81 -3.27 -25.35
C VAL A 18 -14.34 -2.87 -23.98
N ASP A 19 -15.63 -3.13 -23.83
CA ASP A 19 -16.36 -3.06 -22.58
C ASP A 19 -15.60 -3.84 -21.49
N PRO A 20 -15.23 -3.21 -20.34
CA PRO A 20 -14.56 -3.86 -19.21
C PRO A 20 -15.37 -5.01 -18.58
N THR A 21 -16.61 -5.23 -19.00
CA THR A 21 -17.51 -6.27 -18.48
C THR A 21 -17.42 -7.62 -19.22
N LYS A 22 -16.42 -7.85 -20.07
CA LYS A 22 -16.16 -9.16 -20.69
C LYS A 22 -15.12 -9.95 -19.89
N GLY A 23 -15.61 -10.70 -18.89
CA GLY A 23 -14.82 -11.64 -18.10
C GLY A 23 -14.33 -12.87 -18.88
N VAL A 24 -13.43 -13.62 -18.24
CA VAL A 24 -12.81 -14.84 -18.77
C VAL A 24 -13.82 -15.99 -18.74
N TRP A 25 -13.87 -16.78 -19.82
CA TRP A 25 -14.78 -17.91 -19.98
C TRP A 25 -14.09 -19.22 -19.57
N LEU A 26 -14.51 -19.85 -18.46
CA LEU A 26 -14.09 -21.21 -18.07
C LEU A 26 -14.92 -22.26 -18.81
N GLU A 27 -14.29 -23.14 -19.58
CA GLU A 27 -14.98 -24.30 -20.16
C GLU A 27 -15.36 -25.31 -19.08
N VAL A 28 -16.67 -25.59 -18.95
CA VAL A 28 -17.19 -26.51 -17.92
C VAL A 28 -17.82 -27.77 -18.51
N PHE A 29 -18.04 -27.80 -19.81
CA PHE A 29 -18.54 -28.98 -20.50
C PHE A 29 -18.12 -28.95 -21.97
N ALA A 30 -17.72 -30.10 -22.50
CA ALA A 30 -17.51 -30.28 -23.92
C ALA A 30 -17.90 -31.69 -24.33
N THR A 31 -18.56 -31.81 -25.49
CA THR A 31 -18.82 -33.11 -26.11
C THR A 31 -17.54 -33.64 -26.75
N GLU A 32 -16.71 -34.33 -25.97
CA GLU A 32 -15.44 -34.94 -26.41
C GLU A 32 -15.43 -36.43 -26.01
N GLU A 33 -14.81 -37.30 -26.81
CA GLU A 33 -14.57 -38.69 -26.38
C GLU A 33 -13.37 -38.74 -25.42
N GLY A 34 -13.60 -39.15 -24.17
CA GLY A 34 -12.55 -39.78 -23.34
C GLY A 34 -12.09 -39.04 -22.09
N VAL A 35 -12.68 -37.91 -21.68
CA VAL A 35 -12.17 -37.10 -20.55
C VAL A 35 -13.28 -36.64 -19.59
N GLY A 36 -14.01 -37.56 -18.94
CA GLY A 36 -14.95 -37.17 -17.88
C GLY A 36 -15.92 -38.25 -17.39
N GLN A 37 -17.03 -37.85 -16.78
CA GLN A 37 -18.02 -38.76 -16.18
C GLN A 37 -18.81 -39.54 -17.25
N THR A 38 -19.29 -40.74 -16.89
CA THR A 38 -20.22 -41.50 -17.73
C THR A 38 -21.50 -40.70 -17.94
N VAL A 39 -21.69 -40.23 -19.15
CA VAL A 39 -22.97 -39.72 -19.63
C VAL A 39 -23.32 -40.60 -20.81
N MET A 40 -24.50 -41.24 -20.79
CA MET A 40 -24.95 -42.08 -21.92
C MET A 40 -24.97 -41.24 -23.19
N ASP A 41 -23.99 -41.45 -24.06
CA ASP A 41 -23.78 -40.64 -25.26
C ASP A 41 -24.46 -41.23 -26.50
N ALA A 42 -24.62 -40.32 -27.42
CA ALA A 42 -25.44 -40.29 -28.58
C ALA A 42 -24.63 -39.89 -29.83
N TRP A 43 -23.39 -39.40 -29.71
CA TRP A 43 -22.77 -38.66 -30.81
C TRP A 43 -21.84 -39.49 -31.70
N ASN A 44 -21.07 -40.43 -31.14
CA ASN A 44 -20.12 -41.26 -31.92
C ASN A 44 -19.98 -42.73 -31.45
N ALA A 45 -20.67 -43.15 -30.38
CA ALA A 45 -20.57 -44.50 -29.85
C ALA A 45 -21.56 -45.47 -30.51
N ALA A 46 -21.11 -46.62 -31.03
CA ALA A 46 -22.04 -47.68 -31.46
C ALA A 46 -23.10 -47.93 -30.37
N ALA A 47 -24.36 -48.18 -30.76
CA ALA A 47 -25.49 -48.30 -29.84
C ALA A 47 -25.13 -49.19 -28.62
N GLY A 48 -25.14 -48.59 -27.43
CA GLY A 48 -24.77 -49.26 -26.17
C GLY A 48 -23.33 -49.03 -25.65
N ALA A 49 -22.51 -48.22 -26.32
CA ALA A 49 -21.19 -47.84 -25.82
C ALA A 49 -21.24 -46.59 -24.90
N GLU A 50 -20.54 -46.65 -23.76
CA GLU A 50 -20.34 -45.49 -22.88
C GLU A 50 -19.29 -44.55 -23.46
N VAL A 51 -19.63 -43.27 -23.66
CA VAL A 51 -18.67 -42.22 -23.99
C VAL A 51 -18.58 -41.25 -22.83
N ARG A 52 -17.36 -40.78 -22.56
CA ARG A 52 -17.05 -39.87 -21.46
C ARG A 52 -16.88 -38.46 -22.01
N HIS A 53 -17.87 -37.60 -21.81
CA HIS A 53 -17.79 -36.17 -22.12
C HIS A 53 -16.99 -35.42 -21.08
N TYR A 54 -16.30 -34.36 -21.49
CA TYR A 54 -15.72 -33.42 -20.52
C TYR A 54 -16.83 -32.73 -19.76
N LYS A 55 -16.77 -32.85 -18.44
CA LYS A 55 -17.64 -32.15 -17.50
C LYS A 55 -16.83 -31.76 -16.29
N CYS A 56 -16.73 -30.46 -16.09
CA CYS A 56 -16.08 -29.89 -14.93
C CYS A 56 -16.88 -30.20 -13.66
N SER A 57 -16.21 -30.68 -12.60
CA SER A 57 -16.88 -30.99 -11.33
C SER A 57 -17.44 -29.75 -10.64
N ILE A 58 -16.96 -28.56 -11.00
CA ILE A 58 -17.46 -27.28 -10.48
C ILE A 58 -18.95 -27.09 -10.74
N VAL A 59 -19.49 -27.70 -11.82
CA VAL A 59 -20.92 -27.64 -12.16
C VAL A 59 -21.79 -28.27 -11.06
N GLU A 60 -21.27 -29.24 -10.29
CA GLU A 60 -22.00 -29.80 -9.15
C GLU A 60 -22.06 -28.87 -7.94
N GLN A 61 -21.20 -27.85 -7.92
CA GLN A 61 -21.12 -26.83 -6.89
C GLN A 61 -21.79 -25.52 -7.33
N TRP A 62 -22.64 -25.55 -8.37
CA TRP A 62 -23.26 -24.35 -8.95
C TRP A 62 -23.83 -23.37 -7.92
N SER A 63 -24.45 -23.89 -6.85
CA SER A 63 -25.05 -23.08 -5.79
C SER A 63 -24.06 -22.27 -4.95
N SER A 64 -22.77 -22.60 -4.97
CA SER A 64 -21.71 -21.87 -4.28
C SER A 64 -20.84 -21.01 -5.20
N LEU A 65 -21.19 -20.90 -6.49
CA LEU A 65 -20.45 -20.12 -7.48
C LEU A 65 -21.13 -18.78 -7.75
N THR A 66 -20.33 -17.75 -7.99
CA THR A 66 -20.80 -16.46 -8.50
C THR A 66 -20.64 -16.44 -10.02
N ILE A 67 -21.68 -16.87 -10.74
CA ILE A 67 -21.67 -16.94 -12.22
C ILE A 67 -22.34 -15.69 -12.78
N SER A 68 -21.64 -14.92 -13.60
CA SER A 68 -22.17 -13.75 -14.31
C SER A 68 -22.87 -14.16 -15.61
N ARG A 69 -22.24 -15.01 -16.43
CA ARG A 69 -22.78 -15.44 -17.72
C ARG A 69 -22.48 -16.90 -18.02
N VAL A 70 -23.31 -17.48 -18.89
CA VAL A 70 -23.12 -18.84 -19.44
C VAL A 70 -23.11 -18.78 -20.95
N LYS A 71 -22.09 -19.34 -21.59
CA LYS A 71 -21.95 -19.35 -23.06
C LYS A 71 -22.03 -20.76 -23.59
N ILE A 72 -22.78 -20.94 -24.66
CA ILE A 72 -22.83 -22.18 -25.44
C ILE A 72 -22.20 -21.92 -26.80
N VAL A 73 -21.26 -22.76 -27.20
CA VAL A 73 -20.66 -22.76 -28.54
C VAL A 73 -20.98 -24.08 -29.23
N LEU A 74 -21.61 -24.00 -30.39
CA LEU A 74 -21.77 -25.11 -31.31
C LEU A 74 -20.70 -24.95 -32.38
N GLU A 75 -19.77 -25.89 -32.44
CA GLU A 75 -18.74 -25.90 -33.47
C GLU A 75 -19.24 -26.71 -34.65
N ALA A 76 -19.18 -26.13 -35.84
CA ALA A 76 -19.64 -26.76 -37.06
C ALA A 76 -18.74 -26.40 -38.23
N SER A 77 -18.63 -27.30 -39.19
CA SER A 77 -17.87 -27.10 -40.43
C SER A 77 -18.21 -25.83 -41.23
N ASP A 78 -19.43 -25.29 -41.10
CA ASP A 78 -19.85 -24.03 -41.77
C ASP A 78 -19.79 -22.78 -40.87
N GLY A 79 -19.20 -22.91 -39.68
CA GLY A 79 -18.93 -21.82 -38.73
C GLY A 79 -19.68 -21.96 -37.40
N ASN A 80 -19.06 -21.47 -36.33
CA ASN A 80 -19.57 -21.64 -34.98
C ASN A 80 -20.85 -20.84 -34.71
N LYS A 81 -21.76 -21.39 -33.88
CA LYS A 81 -22.95 -20.70 -33.36
C LYS A 81 -22.79 -20.47 -31.85
N GLU A 82 -22.93 -19.23 -31.42
CA GLU A 82 -22.70 -18.82 -30.03
C GLU A 82 -23.98 -18.26 -29.39
N PHE A 83 -24.33 -18.77 -28.21
CA PHE A 83 -25.38 -18.22 -27.35
C PHE A 83 -24.79 -17.75 -26.03
N ILE A 84 -25.25 -16.62 -25.52
CA ILE A 84 -24.86 -16.11 -24.21
C ILE A 84 -26.11 -15.93 -23.35
N PHE A 85 -26.05 -16.44 -22.13
CA PHE A 85 -27.10 -16.37 -21.13
C PHE A 85 -26.62 -15.62 -19.88
N ASP A 86 -27.56 -14.98 -19.18
CA ASP A 86 -27.38 -14.42 -17.86
C ASP A 86 -27.30 -15.56 -16.83
N GLY A 87 -26.11 -15.70 -16.23
CA GLY A 87 -25.81 -16.71 -15.21
C GLY A 87 -26.15 -16.26 -13.78
N ALA A 88 -26.44 -14.99 -13.56
CA ALA A 88 -26.63 -14.45 -12.22
C ALA A 88 -27.86 -15.06 -11.55
N ASN A 89 -27.70 -15.50 -10.30
CA ASN A 89 -28.78 -16.14 -9.53
C ASN A 89 -29.43 -17.34 -10.26
N SER A 90 -28.64 -18.07 -11.05
CA SER A 90 -29.10 -19.29 -11.75
C SER A 90 -28.74 -20.55 -10.97
N ASP A 91 -29.34 -21.67 -11.37
CA ASP A 91 -28.91 -23.02 -11.00
C ASP A 91 -28.50 -23.81 -12.24
N LYS A 92 -27.88 -24.98 -12.06
CA LYS A 92 -27.36 -25.84 -13.14
C LYS A 92 -28.40 -26.31 -14.18
N THR A 93 -29.69 -26.08 -13.93
CA THR A 93 -30.80 -26.46 -14.82
C THR A 93 -31.58 -25.27 -15.38
N ASN A 94 -31.55 -24.10 -14.73
CA ASN A 94 -32.41 -22.96 -15.05
C ASN A 94 -31.71 -21.81 -15.79
N TRP A 95 -30.38 -21.83 -15.91
CA TRP A 95 -29.61 -20.79 -16.61
C TRP A 95 -29.99 -20.70 -18.10
N PHE A 96 -30.38 -21.84 -18.68
CA PHE A 96 -30.75 -21.95 -20.09
C PHE A 96 -32.24 -21.66 -20.29
N THR A 97 -32.62 -20.38 -20.22
CA THR A 97 -34.00 -19.94 -20.46
C THR A 97 -34.04 -18.75 -21.41
N LYS A 98 -35.17 -18.57 -22.11
CA LYS A 98 -35.37 -17.41 -23.00
C LYS A 98 -35.22 -16.08 -22.24
N ALA A 99 -35.70 -16.03 -21.00
CA ALA A 99 -35.62 -14.84 -20.14
C ALA A 99 -34.17 -14.45 -19.82
N ARG A 100 -33.25 -15.43 -19.83
CA ARG A 100 -31.83 -15.23 -19.56
C ARG A 100 -31.01 -15.08 -20.84
N LEU A 101 -31.59 -15.22 -22.04
CA LEU A 101 -30.83 -15.14 -23.28
C LEU A 101 -30.38 -13.69 -23.56
N LEU A 102 -29.08 -13.44 -23.45
CA LEU A 102 -28.44 -12.15 -23.72
C LEU A 102 -28.05 -11.98 -25.19
N SER A 103 -27.51 -13.04 -25.81
CA SER A 103 -27.04 -13.02 -27.20
C SER A 103 -27.30 -14.36 -27.90
N SER A 104 -27.60 -14.31 -29.20
CA SER A 104 -27.88 -15.47 -30.04
C SER A 104 -27.50 -15.19 -31.50
N PRO A 105 -27.12 -16.20 -32.30
CA PRO A 105 -26.86 -16.04 -33.72
C PRO A 105 -28.15 -15.91 -34.56
N TYR A 106 -29.31 -16.16 -33.93
CA TYR A 106 -30.63 -16.12 -34.52
C TYR A 106 -31.39 -14.86 -34.10
N THR A 107 -31.84 -14.08 -35.08
CA THR A 107 -32.42 -12.74 -34.87
C THR A 107 -33.88 -12.77 -34.42
N ASP A 108 -34.62 -13.81 -34.77
CA ASP A 108 -36.05 -13.98 -34.47
C ASP A 108 -36.32 -14.68 -33.13
N ILE A 109 -35.30 -15.31 -32.52
CA ILE A 109 -35.44 -16.17 -31.33
C ILE A 109 -35.90 -15.41 -30.07
N GLN A 110 -35.53 -14.14 -29.94
CA GLN A 110 -35.95 -13.32 -28.80
C GLN A 110 -37.42 -12.89 -28.95
N THR A 111 -37.88 -12.70 -30.18
CA THR A 111 -39.21 -12.16 -30.49
C THR A 111 -40.27 -13.21 -30.81
N SER A 112 -39.89 -14.45 -31.11
CA SER A 112 -40.82 -15.49 -31.56
C SER A 112 -41.63 -16.14 -30.44
N THR A 113 -42.80 -16.65 -30.82
CA THR A 113 -43.72 -17.45 -30.00
C THR A 113 -44.07 -18.76 -30.74
N PRO A 114 -44.06 -19.95 -30.09
CA PRO A 114 -43.53 -20.28 -28.76
C PRO A 114 -42.06 -20.79 -28.80
N ASN A 115 -41.23 -20.27 -27.90
CA ASN A 115 -39.82 -20.66 -27.78
C ASN A 115 -39.56 -21.31 -26.42
N TYR A 116 -39.09 -22.56 -26.46
CA TYR A 116 -38.75 -23.34 -25.28
C TYR A 116 -37.24 -23.51 -25.20
N PHE A 117 -36.68 -23.14 -24.07
CA PHE A 117 -35.27 -23.27 -23.74
C PHE A 117 -35.24 -24.22 -22.54
N SER A 118 -34.78 -25.45 -22.74
CA SER A 118 -34.70 -26.43 -21.66
C SER A 118 -33.52 -27.37 -21.85
N VAL A 119 -32.76 -27.57 -20.78
CA VAL A 119 -31.73 -28.63 -20.65
C VAL A 119 -32.34 -29.93 -20.15
N VAL A 120 -33.53 -29.88 -19.54
CA VAL A 120 -34.24 -31.02 -18.93
C VAL A 120 -35.39 -31.47 -19.84
N GLY A 121 -35.46 -32.78 -20.14
CA GLY A 121 -36.54 -33.39 -20.92
C GLY A 121 -37.82 -33.65 -20.11
N LEU A 122 -38.94 -33.93 -20.78
CA LEU A 122 -40.19 -34.37 -20.14
C LEU A 122 -40.14 -35.89 -19.84
N PRO A 123 -40.82 -36.38 -18.77
CA PRO A 123 -40.80 -37.80 -18.40
C PRO A 123 -41.29 -38.77 -19.47
N GLU A 124 -42.19 -38.32 -20.37
CA GLU A 124 -42.90 -39.18 -21.33
C GLU A 124 -42.40 -39.06 -22.79
N ALA A 125 -41.57 -38.05 -23.08
CA ALA A 125 -40.95 -37.87 -24.40
C ALA A 125 -39.43 -37.90 -24.21
N GLN A 126 -38.82 -39.03 -24.58
CA GLN A 126 -37.38 -39.25 -24.55
C GLN A 126 -36.64 -38.28 -25.49
N ARG A 127 -36.43 -37.04 -25.05
CA ARG A 127 -35.88 -35.95 -25.87
C ARG A 127 -35.02 -35.02 -25.00
N ARG A 128 -33.78 -34.72 -25.42
CA ARG A 128 -32.73 -33.95 -24.71
C ARG A 128 -32.43 -32.61 -25.41
N PHE A 129 -32.17 -31.54 -24.65
CA PHE A 129 -31.82 -30.15 -25.03
C PHE A 129 -32.49 -29.55 -26.29
N TYR A 130 -33.38 -28.56 -26.12
CA TYR A 130 -34.10 -27.93 -27.24
C TYR A 130 -34.12 -26.41 -27.16
N ILE A 131 -33.99 -25.77 -28.34
CA ILE A 131 -34.36 -24.38 -28.56
C ILE A 131 -35.42 -24.33 -29.67
N ASN A 132 -36.67 -24.21 -29.23
CA ASN A 132 -37.96 -24.27 -29.96
C ASN A 132 -38.74 -25.57 -29.72
N ARG A 133 -40.06 -25.43 -29.55
CA ARG A 133 -41.02 -26.51 -29.78
C ARG A 133 -42.33 -25.94 -30.32
N ASN A 134 -42.81 -26.45 -31.45
CA ASN A 134 -44.16 -27.00 -31.46
C ASN A 134 -44.29 -28.13 -32.48
N HIS A 135 -44.84 -29.28 -32.07
CA HIS A 135 -44.92 -30.47 -32.91
C HIS A 135 -46.28 -30.59 -33.59
N GLY A 136 -46.27 -30.64 -34.93
CA GLY A 136 -47.45 -30.81 -35.80
C GLY A 136 -47.23 -31.78 -36.96
N GLY A 137 -46.24 -32.68 -36.84
CA GLY A 137 -45.89 -33.70 -37.83
C GLY A 137 -44.71 -33.33 -38.73
N CYS A 138 -44.22 -34.32 -39.49
CA CYS A 138 -42.87 -34.40 -40.09
C CYS A 138 -42.50 -33.46 -41.25
N GLY A 139 -43.19 -32.34 -41.38
CA GLY A 139 -42.84 -31.23 -42.29
C GLY A 139 -43.39 -29.87 -41.82
N ASN A 140 -43.93 -29.82 -40.60
CA ASN A 140 -44.40 -28.59 -39.95
C ASN A 140 -43.50 -28.20 -38.77
N ASP A 141 -42.55 -29.06 -38.41
CA ASP A 141 -41.65 -28.84 -37.30
C ASP A 141 -40.53 -27.89 -37.75
N ALA A 142 -40.46 -26.73 -37.12
CA ALA A 142 -39.44 -25.72 -37.37
C ALA A 142 -38.73 -25.32 -36.07
N GLY A 143 -37.45 -24.96 -36.17
CA GLY A 143 -36.65 -24.60 -35.01
C GLY A 143 -35.30 -23.98 -35.36
N TRP A 144 -34.59 -23.55 -34.31
CA TRP A 144 -33.22 -23.05 -34.42
C TRP A 144 -32.21 -24.11 -34.04
N LEU A 145 -32.55 -24.94 -33.05
CA LEU A 145 -31.68 -25.98 -32.53
C LEU A 145 -32.49 -27.16 -31.98
N VAL A 146 -32.12 -28.37 -32.39
CA VAL A 146 -32.74 -29.61 -31.91
C VAL A 146 -31.68 -30.70 -31.80
N VAL A 147 -31.76 -31.54 -30.77
CA VAL A 147 -31.07 -32.83 -30.78
C VAL A 147 -32.00 -33.86 -31.42
N ALA A 148 -31.69 -34.28 -32.65
CA ALA A 148 -32.40 -35.36 -33.36
C ALA A 148 -31.95 -36.72 -32.79
N ASP A 149 -32.84 -37.70 -32.59
CA ASP A 149 -32.55 -39.02 -31.96
C ASP A 149 -32.70 -40.18 -32.96
N ALA A 150 -32.09 -41.35 -32.68
CA ALA A 150 -32.12 -42.53 -33.55
C ALA A 150 -33.09 -43.60 -33.03
N GLY A 151 -33.99 -44.10 -33.91
CA GLY A 151 -34.51 -45.48 -33.80
C GLY A 151 -35.86 -45.74 -33.10
N MET A 152 -36.76 -44.77 -32.97
CA MET A 152 -38.11 -45.01 -32.39
C MET A 152 -39.24 -45.04 -33.44
N ALA A 153 -40.28 -45.84 -33.21
CA ALA A 153 -41.47 -45.84 -34.06
C ALA A 153 -42.26 -44.52 -33.90
N GLY A 154 -42.60 -43.86 -35.02
CA GLY A 154 -43.35 -42.59 -35.02
C GLY A 154 -42.50 -41.32 -35.13
N ILE A 155 -41.18 -41.43 -35.30
CA ILE A 155 -40.28 -40.29 -35.55
C ILE A 155 -40.28 -39.85 -37.02
N CYS A 156 -39.92 -38.59 -37.24
CA CYS A 156 -39.90 -37.98 -38.56
C CYS A 156 -38.74 -38.46 -39.43
N ASN A 157 -38.91 -38.42 -40.75
CA ASN A 157 -37.86 -38.89 -41.66
C ASN A 157 -36.58 -38.05 -41.56
N TRP A 158 -36.67 -36.76 -41.23
CA TRP A 158 -35.51 -35.92 -40.92
C TRP A 158 -34.88 -36.25 -39.54
N GLU A 159 -35.62 -36.93 -38.65
CA GLU A 159 -35.09 -37.52 -37.41
C GLU A 159 -34.44 -38.89 -37.69
N LYS A 160 -34.68 -39.50 -38.87
CA LYS A 160 -34.06 -40.77 -39.27
C LYS A 160 -32.77 -40.50 -40.03
N ALA A 161 -31.64 -40.61 -39.35
CA ALA A 161 -30.34 -40.65 -40.03
C ALA A 161 -30.20 -41.91 -40.92
N GLU A 162 -29.42 -41.83 -42.00
CA GLU A 162 -29.16 -42.94 -42.93
C GLU A 162 -28.49 -44.17 -42.27
N ALA A 163 -27.96 -44.01 -41.04
CA ALA A 163 -27.50 -45.10 -40.19
C ALA A 163 -28.08 -44.94 -38.78
N ALA A 164 -28.87 -45.92 -38.35
CA ALA A 164 -29.65 -45.92 -37.11
C ALA A 164 -28.81 -46.02 -35.81
N VAL A 165 -27.96 -45.06 -35.47
CA VAL A 165 -27.03 -45.24 -34.33
C VAL A 165 -26.84 -44.02 -33.40
N HIS A 166 -27.12 -42.76 -33.79
CA HIS A 166 -26.65 -41.59 -33.03
C HIS A 166 -27.55 -40.33 -33.08
N PRO A 167 -27.88 -39.70 -31.93
CA PRO A 167 -28.38 -38.33 -31.91
C PRO A 167 -27.40 -37.24 -32.38
N HIS A 168 -27.91 -36.21 -33.05
CA HIS A 168 -27.12 -35.08 -33.58
C HIS A 168 -27.75 -33.73 -33.20
N VAL A 169 -26.92 -32.72 -32.91
CA VAL A 169 -27.40 -31.33 -32.77
C VAL A 169 -27.53 -30.76 -34.17
N LEU A 170 -28.77 -30.60 -34.60
CA LEU A 170 -29.13 -29.92 -35.82
C LEU A 170 -29.43 -28.47 -35.50
N TYR A 171 -28.89 -27.57 -36.31
CA TYR A 171 -29.10 -26.14 -36.14
C TYR A 171 -29.53 -25.49 -37.45
N SER A 172 -30.21 -24.36 -37.36
CA SER A 172 -30.53 -23.54 -38.53
C SER A 172 -29.26 -22.86 -39.05
N LYS A 173 -28.95 -23.00 -40.34
CA LYS A 173 -27.88 -22.23 -40.99
C LYS A 173 -28.27 -20.77 -41.20
N LEU A 174 -29.57 -20.50 -41.28
CA LEU A 174 -30.11 -19.14 -41.39
C LEU A 174 -30.13 -18.46 -40.03
N ASN A 175 -30.25 -17.13 -40.00
CA ASN A 175 -30.46 -16.38 -38.76
C ASN A 175 -31.91 -16.44 -38.24
N THR A 176 -32.74 -17.34 -38.79
CA THR A 176 -34.14 -17.57 -38.41
C THR A 176 -34.43 -19.05 -38.22
N ALA A 177 -35.59 -19.39 -37.64
CA ALA A 177 -36.04 -20.79 -37.58
C ALA A 177 -36.21 -21.36 -39.00
N VAL A 178 -35.83 -22.63 -39.18
CA VAL A 178 -36.02 -23.38 -40.44
C VAL A 178 -36.86 -24.62 -40.18
N ARG A 179 -37.52 -25.14 -41.21
CA ARG A 179 -38.18 -26.44 -41.11
C ARG A 179 -37.12 -27.54 -41.12
N TRP A 180 -37.28 -28.54 -40.27
CA TRP A 180 -36.26 -29.58 -40.11
C TRP A 180 -36.14 -30.54 -41.30
N ASP A 181 -37.17 -30.61 -42.17
CA ASP A 181 -37.12 -31.32 -43.45
C ASP A 181 -36.42 -30.55 -44.58
N ASP A 182 -36.05 -29.28 -44.36
CA ASP A 182 -35.25 -28.48 -45.29
C ASP A 182 -33.74 -28.73 -45.11
N THR A 183 -33.28 -29.86 -45.65
CA THR A 183 -31.88 -30.30 -45.56
C THR A 183 -30.85 -29.30 -46.10
N ALA A 184 -31.24 -28.35 -46.95
CA ALA A 184 -30.32 -27.32 -47.46
C ALA A 184 -29.96 -26.30 -46.36
N ASN A 185 -30.95 -25.93 -45.54
CA ASN A 185 -30.84 -24.89 -44.52
C ASN A 185 -30.61 -25.43 -43.10
N VAL A 186 -30.59 -26.75 -42.93
CA VAL A 186 -30.21 -27.43 -41.68
C VAL A 186 -28.73 -27.79 -41.70
N GLY A 187 -28.01 -27.41 -40.64
CA GLY A 187 -26.62 -27.77 -40.38
C GLY A 187 -26.52 -28.78 -39.25
N LYS A 188 -25.35 -29.43 -39.14
CA LYS A 188 -25.01 -30.39 -38.08
C LYS A 188 -23.76 -29.90 -37.37
N ALA A 189 -23.84 -29.74 -36.05
CA ALA A 189 -22.67 -29.40 -35.25
C ALA A 189 -21.77 -30.63 -35.12
N ASP A 190 -20.47 -30.41 -34.94
CA ASP A 190 -19.45 -31.42 -34.66
C ASP A 190 -19.19 -31.55 -33.15
N ARG A 191 -19.24 -30.42 -32.41
CA ARG A 191 -19.10 -30.36 -30.95
C ARG A 191 -19.99 -29.29 -30.32
N MET A 192 -20.36 -29.50 -29.06
CA MET A 192 -20.99 -28.50 -28.20
C MET A 192 -20.10 -28.26 -26.98
N ARG A 193 -19.83 -26.99 -26.69
CA ARG A 193 -19.05 -26.53 -25.53
C ARG A 193 -19.88 -25.57 -24.68
N ILE A 194 -19.77 -25.67 -23.36
CA ILE A 194 -20.42 -24.75 -22.41
C ILE A 194 -19.33 -24.11 -21.55
N TYR A 195 -19.41 -22.80 -21.43
CA TYR A 195 -18.50 -21.99 -20.64
C TYR A 195 -19.26 -21.22 -19.55
N LEU A 196 -18.64 -21.05 -18.40
CA LEU A 196 -19.09 -20.15 -17.34
C LEU A 196 -18.17 -18.93 -17.31
N GLU A 197 -18.73 -17.77 -17.00
CA GLU A 197 -18.01 -16.58 -16.63
C GLU A 197 -18.45 -16.20 -15.22
N GLY A 198 -17.51 -15.80 -14.35
CA GLY A 198 -17.79 -15.58 -12.94
C GLY A 198 -16.51 -15.53 -12.09
N GLU A 199 -16.69 -15.40 -10.77
CA GLU A 199 -15.59 -15.35 -9.80
C GLU A 199 -15.31 -16.73 -9.20
N ASN A 200 -14.05 -16.99 -8.82
CA ASN A 200 -13.60 -18.24 -8.17
C ASN A 200 -13.95 -19.52 -8.95
N LEU A 201 -13.98 -19.43 -10.27
CA LEU A 201 -14.25 -20.57 -11.14
C LEU A 201 -12.96 -21.38 -11.36
N LEU A 202 -12.74 -22.41 -10.52
CA LEU A 202 -11.65 -23.38 -10.67
C LEU A 202 -12.18 -24.77 -11.00
N CYS A 203 -11.71 -25.33 -12.12
CA CYS A 203 -12.12 -26.67 -12.51
C CYS A 203 -11.28 -27.75 -11.81
N ASN A 204 -11.94 -28.66 -11.07
CA ASN A 204 -11.34 -29.85 -10.45
C ASN A 204 -10.12 -29.58 -9.54
N PRO A 205 -10.26 -28.83 -8.43
CA PRO A 205 -9.15 -28.62 -7.49
C PRO A 205 -8.60 -29.95 -6.95
N PRO A 206 -7.27 -30.11 -6.81
CA PRO A 206 -6.67 -31.31 -6.24
C PRO A 206 -7.17 -31.59 -4.82
N VAL A 207 -7.34 -32.87 -4.48
CA VAL A 207 -7.71 -33.32 -3.13
C VAL A 207 -6.46 -33.70 -2.37
N ASP A 208 -6.22 -33.08 -1.22
CA ASP A 208 -5.10 -33.46 -0.35
C ASP A 208 -5.33 -34.85 0.26
N ILE A 209 -4.35 -35.74 0.12
CA ILE A 209 -4.42 -37.12 0.60
C ILE A 209 -3.15 -37.52 1.37
N SER A 210 -3.20 -38.67 2.05
CA SER A 210 -2.04 -39.24 2.73
C SER A 210 -1.30 -40.23 1.82
N CYS A 211 -0.02 -40.51 2.10
CA CYS A 211 0.73 -41.56 1.41
C CYS A 211 0.07 -42.96 1.51
N THR A 212 -0.84 -43.19 2.47
CA THR A 212 -1.54 -44.46 2.66
C THR A 212 -2.90 -44.53 1.99
N THR A 213 -3.37 -43.45 1.39
CA THR A 213 -4.70 -43.40 0.75
C THR A 213 -4.75 -44.33 -0.47
N GLU A 214 -5.74 -45.22 -0.49
CA GLU A 214 -6.00 -46.19 -1.56
C GLU A 214 -7.13 -45.68 -2.46
N GLU A 215 -7.06 -45.92 -3.76
CA GLU A 215 -8.04 -45.39 -4.73
C GLU A 215 -9.49 -45.83 -4.43
N LYS A 216 -9.69 -47.08 -4.00
CA LYS A 216 -11.01 -47.62 -3.65
C LYS A 216 -11.73 -46.85 -2.55
N THR A 217 -10.99 -46.09 -1.73
CA THR A 217 -11.57 -45.26 -0.64
C THR A 217 -12.10 -43.93 -1.15
N MET A 218 -11.82 -43.59 -2.41
CA MET A 218 -12.25 -42.36 -3.05
C MET A 218 -13.60 -42.55 -3.73
N THR A 219 -14.44 -41.52 -3.67
CA THR A 219 -15.85 -41.55 -4.10
C THR A 219 -16.11 -40.94 -5.47
N LYS A 220 -15.08 -40.38 -6.12
CA LYS A 220 -15.17 -39.69 -7.42
C LYS A 220 -14.53 -40.53 -8.53
N ASN A 221 -15.03 -40.41 -9.77
CA ASN A 221 -14.55 -41.21 -10.92
C ASN A 221 -13.28 -40.66 -11.60
N ALA A 222 -12.97 -39.37 -11.41
CA ALA A 222 -11.74 -38.71 -11.85
C ALA A 222 -11.49 -37.49 -10.96
N TYR A 223 -10.24 -37.31 -10.50
CA TYR A 223 -9.83 -36.21 -9.63
C TYR A 223 -8.30 -36.10 -9.61
N SER A 224 -7.79 -34.89 -9.42
CA SER A 224 -6.37 -34.68 -9.07
C SER A 224 -6.20 -34.85 -7.57
N VAL A 225 -5.05 -35.36 -7.14
CA VAL A 225 -4.69 -35.49 -5.72
C VAL A 225 -3.39 -34.76 -5.42
N THR A 226 -3.28 -34.18 -4.24
CA THR A 226 -2.02 -33.63 -3.71
C THR A 226 -1.41 -34.63 -2.75
N CYS A 227 -0.19 -35.07 -3.04
CA CYS A 227 0.56 -36.03 -2.25
C CYS A 227 1.66 -35.32 -1.43
N PRO A 228 1.81 -35.67 -0.14
CA PRO A 228 2.89 -35.16 0.70
C PRO A 228 4.23 -35.79 0.32
N SER A 229 5.31 -35.26 0.89
CA SER A 229 6.66 -35.81 0.72
C SER A 229 6.87 -37.14 1.48
N GLY A 230 7.85 -37.94 1.04
CA GLY A 230 8.33 -39.14 1.72
C GLY A 230 7.48 -40.40 1.52
N CYS A 231 6.62 -40.44 0.51
CA CYS A 231 5.73 -41.57 0.26
C CYS A 231 6.45 -42.84 -0.24
N THR A 232 7.71 -42.78 -0.69
CA THR A 232 8.52 -43.98 -1.01
C THR A 232 8.77 -44.86 0.24
N SER A 233 8.92 -44.23 1.40
CA SER A 233 9.25 -44.90 2.67
C SER A 233 8.06 -45.60 3.33
N VAL A 234 6.83 -45.32 2.88
CA VAL A 234 5.59 -45.84 3.46
C VAL A 234 5.34 -47.27 2.97
N SER A 235 5.31 -48.24 3.89
CA SER A 235 5.11 -49.66 3.59
C SER A 235 3.66 -49.99 3.19
N LYS A 236 3.27 -49.61 1.98
CA LYS A 236 2.05 -50.05 1.30
C LYS A 236 2.42 -50.66 -0.05
N THR A 237 1.92 -51.86 -0.31
CA THR A 237 2.14 -52.55 -1.58
C THR A 237 1.38 -51.82 -2.68
N VAL A 238 2.00 -51.71 -3.85
CA VAL A 238 1.39 -51.20 -5.08
C VAL A 238 1.45 -52.32 -6.10
N TRP A 239 0.31 -52.63 -6.73
CA TRP A 239 0.18 -53.73 -7.68
C TRP A 239 0.05 -53.19 -9.09
N GLY A 240 0.87 -53.70 -10.02
CA GLY A 240 0.83 -53.29 -11.42
C GLY A 240 1.78 -52.17 -11.82
N THR A 241 1.72 -51.81 -13.09
CA THR A 241 2.55 -50.80 -13.77
C THR A 241 1.66 -50.14 -14.80
N GLU A 242 1.65 -48.82 -14.85
CA GLU A 242 0.69 -47.99 -15.62
C GLU A 242 -0.76 -48.07 -15.14
N THR A 243 -1.27 -49.30 -15.05
CA THR A 243 -2.55 -49.62 -14.46
C THR A 243 -2.31 -50.31 -13.12
N TYR A 244 -2.89 -49.75 -12.07
CA TYR A 244 -2.75 -50.18 -10.69
C TYR A 244 -4.09 -50.68 -10.17
N THR A 245 -4.09 -51.73 -9.35
CA THR A 245 -5.34 -52.15 -8.68
C THR A 245 -5.84 -51.05 -7.75
N ASP A 246 -7.15 -50.88 -7.63
CA ASP A 246 -7.77 -49.79 -6.83
C ASP A 246 -7.46 -49.84 -5.32
N ASP A 247 -6.94 -50.95 -4.80
CA ASP A 247 -6.43 -51.08 -3.44
C ASP A 247 -4.95 -50.64 -3.27
N SER A 248 -4.31 -50.15 -4.33
CA SER A 248 -2.95 -49.61 -4.27
C SER A 248 -2.91 -48.18 -3.70
N SER A 249 -1.81 -47.82 -3.03
CA SER A 249 -1.54 -46.44 -2.60
C SER A 249 -1.41 -45.51 -3.81
N ILE A 250 -2.20 -44.44 -3.84
CA ILE A 250 -2.20 -43.47 -4.94
C ILE A 250 -0.84 -42.76 -5.03
N CYS A 251 -0.37 -42.15 -3.94
CA CYS A 251 0.88 -41.38 -3.98
C CYS A 251 2.11 -42.22 -4.34
N ARG A 252 2.21 -43.44 -3.80
CA ARG A 252 3.33 -44.33 -4.10
C ARG A 252 3.26 -44.83 -5.55
N ALA A 253 2.07 -45.09 -6.08
CA ALA A 253 1.87 -45.42 -7.48
C ALA A 253 2.15 -44.23 -8.41
N ALA A 254 1.87 -42.99 -7.98
CA ALA A 254 2.16 -41.77 -8.73
C ALA A 254 3.67 -41.53 -8.86
N ILE A 255 4.42 -41.77 -7.77
CA ILE A 255 5.89 -41.74 -7.78
C ILE A 255 6.42 -42.84 -8.70
N HIS A 256 5.93 -44.08 -8.56
CA HIS A 256 6.31 -45.18 -9.45
C HIS A 256 6.10 -44.83 -10.93
N ALA A 257 4.93 -44.27 -11.25
CA ALA A 257 4.57 -43.85 -12.60
C ALA A 257 5.33 -42.59 -13.09
N GLY A 258 6.12 -41.94 -12.23
CA GLY A 258 6.90 -40.75 -12.57
C GLY A 258 6.08 -39.47 -12.70
N TRP A 259 4.88 -39.43 -12.12
CA TRP A 259 4.02 -38.24 -12.14
C TRP A 259 4.43 -37.20 -11.10
N ILE A 260 4.92 -37.66 -9.95
CA ILE A 260 5.43 -36.80 -8.87
C ILE A 260 6.77 -37.32 -8.36
N PRO A 261 7.67 -36.43 -7.90
CA PRO A 261 8.85 -36.83 -7.13
C PRO A 261 8.47 -37.25 -5.70
N ASP A 262 9.40 -37.85 -4.96
CA ASP A 262 9.20 -38.18 -3.54
C ASP A 262 9.16 -36.94 -2.62
N SER A 263 9.45 -35.76 -3.14
CA SER A 263 9.19 -34.49 -2.44
C SER A 263 7.70 -34.13 -2.38
N GLY A 264 6.82 -34.93 -2.99
CA GLY A 264 5.39 -34.66 -3.08
C GLY A 264 5.01 -33.89 -4.34
N GLY A 265 3.71 -33.66 -4.53
CA GLY A 265 3.17 -32.97 -5.70
C GLY A 265 1.76 -33.43 -6.08
N THR A 266 1.26 -32.89 -7.19
CA THR A 266 -0.08 -33.20 -7.69
C THR A 266 -0.04 -34.29 -8.75
N ALA A 267 -0.96 -35.27 -8.67
CA ALA A 267 -1.09 -36.34 -9.65
C ALA A 267 -2.56 -36.53 -10.08
N PRO A 268 -2.83 -36.68 -11.39
CA PRO A 268 -4.18 -36.96 -11.88
C PRO A 268 -4.54 -38.44 -11.72
N VAL A 269 -5.70 -38.75 -11.16
CA VAL A 269 -6.14 -40.14 -10.94
C VAL A 269 -7.36 -40.45 -11.80
N TYR A 270 -7.27 -41.52 -12.60
CA TYR A 270 -8.34 -42.00 -13.46
C TYR A 270 -8.74 -43.43 -13.09
N ARG A 271 -10.00 -43.63 -12.68
CA ARG A 271 -10.54 -44.97 -12.43
C ARG A 271 -10.82 -45.70 -13.75
N LYS A 272 -10.39 -46.94 -13.83
CA LYS A 272 -10.48 -47.87 -14.95
C LYS A 272 -11.21 -49.17 -14.52
N PRO A 273 -11.85 -49.89 -15.44
CA PRO A 273 -12.27 -51.27 -15.19
C PRO A 273 -11.09 -52.14 -14.76
N GLY A 274 -11.38 -53.22 -14.03
CA GLY A 274 -10.40 -54.23 -13.67
C GLY A 274 -9.77 -54.95 -14.87
N GLU A 275 -8.53 -55.40 -14.73
CA GLU A 275 -7.81 -56.18 -15.73
C GLU A 275 -7.63 -57.64 -15.27
N SER A 276 -7.38 -58.54 -16.22
CA SER A 276 -7.18 -59.97 -15.93
C SER A 276 -5.80 -60.28 -15.36
N SER A 277 -4.84 -59.35 -15.49
CA SER A 277 -3.49 -59.44 -14.94
C SER A 277 -2.84 -58.06 -14.85
N TYR A 278 -1.97 -57.86 -13.86
CA TYR A 278 -1.21 -56.64 -13.62
C TYR A 278 0.27 -57.00 -13.56
N THR A 279 1.11 -56.33 -14.34
CA THR A 279 2.56 -56.58 -14.35
C THR A 279 3.26 -55.60 -13.41
N GLY A 280 3.99 -56.08 -12.42
CA GLY A 280 4.83 -55.26 -11.55
C GLY A 280 6.17 -54.91 -12.20
N SER A 281 6.75 -53.77 -11.82
CA SER A 281 8.07 -53.34 -12.29
C SER A 281 8.78 -52.49 -11.23
N THR A 282 10.00 -52.03 -11.53
CA THR A 282 10.71 -51.06 -10.69
C THR A 282 10.97 -49.82 -11.51
N GLN A 283 10.39 -48.70 -11.09
CA GLN A 283 10.49 -47.40 -11.76
C GLN A 283 10.56 -46.30 -10.71
N ASN A 284 11.36 -45.25 -10.96
CA ASN A 284 11.42 -44.04 -10.14
C ASN A 284 11.62 -44.31 -8.62
N GLY A 285 12.45 -45.32 -8.29
CA GLY A 285 12.77 -45.69 -6.91
C GLY A 285 11.68 -46.49 -6.18
N VAL A 286 10.57 -46.85 -6.84
CA VAL A 286 9.51 -47.68 -6.29
C VAL A 286 9.48 -49.02 -7.03
N THR A 287 9.34 -50.13 -6.29
CA THR A 287 9.08 -51.45 -6.84
C THR A 287 7.63 -51.83 -6.59
N THR A 288 6.91 -52.18 -7.66
CA THR A 288 5.53 -52.69 -7.62
C THR A 288 5.50 -54.19 -7.87
N VAL A 289 4.38 -54.82 -7.53
CA VAL A 289 4.24 -56.28 -7.57
C VAL A 289 3.23 -56.69 -8.65
N SER A 290 3.51 -57.78 -9.36
CA SER A 290 2.58 -58.36 -10.33
C SER A 290 1.38 -58.98 -9.60
N TYR A 291 0.19 -58.89 -10.18
CA TYR A 291 -1.03 -59.45 -9.61
C TYR A 291 -1.93 -60.10 -10.69
N GLY A 292 -2.83 -60.97 -10.25
CA GLY A 292 -3.81 -61.64 -11.13
C GLY A 292 -5.03 -60.76 -11.42
N SER A 293 -6.16 -61.37 -11.73
CA SER A 293 -7.39 -60.63 -12.02
C SER A 293 -7.90 -59.85 -10.80
N TRP A 294 -8.31 -58.61 -11.03
CA TRP A 294 -8.86 -57.73 -10.00
C TRP A 294 -9.99 -56.87 -10.59
N PRO A 295 -11.08 -56.54 -9.86
CA PRO A 295 -12.30 -56.00 -10.44
C PRO A 295 -12.27 -54.51 -10.83
N GLN A 296 -11.39 -53.71 -10.25
CA GLN A 296 -11.29 -52.26 -10.49
C GLN A 296 -9.83 -51.80 -10.50
N SER A 297 -9.51 -50.77 -11.28
CA SER A 297 -8.15 -50.26 -11.35
C SER A 297 -8.10 -48.76 -11.50
N PHE A 298 -6.91 -48.19 -11.45
CA PHE A 298 -6.67 -46.80 -11.79
C PHE A 298 -5.35 -46.62 -12.53
N ALA A 299 -5.20 -45.48 -13.16
CA ALA A 299 -3.99 -45.06 -13.85
C ALA A 299 -3.78 -43.55 -13.65
N PHE A 300 -2.60 -43.08 -14.02
CA PHE A 300 -2.25 -41.66 -13.99
C PHE A 300 -2.12 -41.11 -15.40
N GLY A 301 -2.75 -39.95 -15.63
CA GLY A 301 -2.88 -39.33 -16.95
C GLY A 301 -3.92 -40.01 -17.84
N VAL A 302 -4.51 -39.23 -18.74
CA VAL A 302 -5.29 -39.78 -19.86
C VAL A 302 -4.33 -40.09 -21.01
N ASN A 303 -4.58 -41.18 -21.74
CA ASN A 303 -3.95 -41.35 -23.05
C ASN A 303 -4.52 -40.28 -23.99
N ILE A 304 -3.79 -39.18 -24.19
CA ILE A 304 -4.19 -38.04 -25.02
C ILE A 304 -4.35 -38.47 -26.49
N ALA A 305 -3.62 -39.50 -26.91
CA ALA A 305 -3.66 -40.03 -28.27
C ALA A 305 -4.94 -40.83 -28.57
N LEU A 306 -5.67 -41.29 -27.55
CA LEU A 306 -6.77 -42.23 -27.70
C LEU A 306 -7.80 -41.73 -28.71
N ARG A 307 -7.98 -42.51 -29.78
CA ARG A 307 -8.88 -42.27 -30.93
C ARG A 307 -8.67 -40.95 -31.65
N LYS A 308 -7.52 -40.29 -31.44
CA LYS A 308 -7.14 -39.10 -32.20
C LYS A 308 -6.83 -39.47 -33.64
N GLN A 309 -6.80 -38.45 -34.49
CA GLN A 309 -6.48 -38.64 -35.90
C GLN A 309 -5.00 -39.02 -36.03
N ALA A 310 -4.75 -40.21 -36.55
CA ALA A 310 -3.43 -40.73 -36.81
C ALA A 310 -3.17 -40.88 -38.30
N PHE A 311 -1.90 -40.75 -38.67
CA PHE A 311 -1.42 -40.76 -40.03
C PHE A 311 -0.16 -41.61 -40.12
N GLN A 312 0.14 -42.08 -41.33
CA GLN A 312 1.38 -42.79 -41.61
C GLN A 312 1.78 -42.62 -43.07
N THR A 313 3.05 -42.83 -43.38
CA THR A 313 3.65 -42.64 -44.71
C THR A 313 3.00 -43.50 -45.80
N SER A 314 2.61 -44.73 -45.46
CA SER A 314 1.85 -45.63 -46.33
C SER A 314 1.06 -46.64 -45.49
N THR A 315 0.07 -47.29 -46.08
CA THR A 315 -0.75 -48.31 -45.39
C THR A 315 -0.69 -49.64 -46.14
N SER A 316 -0.54 -50.74 -45.41
CA SER A 316 -0.68 -52.09 -45.96
C SER A 316 -2.11 -52.30 -46.49
N THR A 317 -2.25 -52.84 -47.70
CA THR A 317 -3.55 -53.01 -48.37
C THR A 317 -4.49 -53.89 -47.55
N GLY A 318 -5.62 -53.32 -47.12
CA GLY A 318 -6.76 -54.03 -46.52
C GLY A 318 -6.71 -54.24 -45.00
N ILE A 319 -5.58 -53.99 -44.34
CA ILE A 319 -5.40 -54.05 -42.87
C ILE A 319 -4.18 -53.20 -42.45
N GLY A 320 -4.22 -52.56 -41.28
CA GLY A 320 -3.07 -51.81 -40.75
C GLY A 320 -3.17 -50.28 -40.82
N GLU A 321 -4.39 -49.74 -40.77
CA GLU A 321 -4.63 -48.29 -40.72
C GLU A 321 -3.90 -47.61 -39.55
N ALA A 322 -3.50 -46.35 -39.74
CA ALA A 322 -2.77 -45.57 -38.73
C ALA A 322 -3.53 -45.44 -37.41
N SER A 323 -4.86 -45.32 -37.47
CA SER A 323 -5.75 -45.17 -36.31
C SER A 323 -5.76 -46.39 -35.39
N LEU A 324 -5.33 -47.56 -35.86
CA LEU A 324 -5.24 -48.77 -35.04
C LEU A 324 -4.18 -48.66 -33.94
N ALA A 325 -3.17 -47.81 -34.13
CA ALA A 325 -2.16 -47.58 -33.10
C ALA A 325 -2.65 -46.62 -31.98
N VAL A 326 -3.89 -46.14 -32.04
CA VAL A 326 -4.48 -45.27 -31.01
C VAL A 326 -5.90 -45.71 -30.67
N ASP A 327 -6.26 -46.97 -30.94
CA ASP A 327 -7.62 -47.46 -30.74
C ASP A 327 -7.92 -47.87 -29.29
N GLY A 328 -6.90 -47.85 -28.42
CA GLY A 328 -6.98 -48.21 -27.01
C GLY A 328 -6.78 -49.69 -26.73
N LYS A 329 -6.42 -50.50 -27.73
CA LYS A 329 -6.19 -51.93 -27.57
C LYS A 329 -4.70 -52.25 -27.66
N ILE A 330 -4.14 -52.73 -26.56
CA ILE A 330 -2.74 -53.15 -26.46
C ILE A 330 -2.46 -54.56 -27.04
N THR A 331 -3.28 -55.03 -27.98
CA THR A 331 -3.13 -56.41 -28.49
C THR A 331 -1.90 -56.51 -29.39
N THR A 332 -1.04 -57.50 -29.12
CA THR A 332 0.27 -57.59 -29.76
C THR A 332 0.27 -58.50 -31.01
N THR A 333 -0.89 -59.02 -31.41
CA THR A 333 -1.04 -59.96 -32.51
C THR A 333 -1.65 -59.27 -33.72
N TYR A 334 -0.90 -59.16 -34.81
CA TYR A 334 -1.34 -58.41 -36.00
C TYR A 334 -2.66 -58.91 -36.60
N SER A 335 -2.88 -60.23 -36.64
CA SER A 335 -4.12 -60.82 -37.19
C SER A 335 -5.38 -60.49 -36.37
N GLN A 336 -5.24 -59.93 -35.17
CA GLN A 336 -6.37 -59.45 -34.36
C GLN A 336 -6.84 -58.04 -34.76
N GLY A 337 -6.19 -57.40 -35.75
CA GLY A 337 -6.68 -56.18 -36.39
C GLY A 337 -6.53 -54.91 -35.55
N SER A 338 -5.53 -54.85 -34.68
CA SER A 338 -5.30 -53.74 -33.74
C SER A 338 -3.86 -53.21 -33.81
N CYS A 339 -3.12 -53.48 -34.89
CA CYS A 339 -1.84 -52.83 -35.12
C CYS A 339 -1.83 -52.07 -36.46
N SER A 340 -1.29 -50.85 -36.46
CA SER A 340 -0.97 -50.12 -37.67
C SER A 340 0.19 -50.80 -38.40
N HIS A 341 0.24 -50.65 -39.73
CA HIS A 341 1.26 -51.29 -40.54
C HIS A 341 1.46 -50.56 -41.87
N THR A 342 2.68 -50.10 -42.11
CA THR A 342 3.11 -49.49 -43.38
C THR A 342 3.23 -50.51 -44.51
N ALA A 343 3.49 -50.10 -45.75
CA ALA A 343 3.47 -50.99 -46.91
C ALA A 343 4.37 -52.25 -46.75
N ASN A 344 3.83 -53.42 -47.13
CA ASN A 344 4.50 -54.72 -46.95
C ASN A 344 5.83 -54.87 -47.72
N GLY A 345 6.06 -54.07 -48.76
CA GLY A 345 7.31 -54.05 -49.53
C GLY A 345 8.46 -53.34 -48.84
N GLY A 346 8.20 -52.69 -47.70
CA GLY A 346 9.12 -51.76 -47.06
C GLY A 346 9.25 -50.45 -47.83
N GLU A 347 9.53 -49.37 -47.11
CA GLU A 347 9.69 -48.04 -47.68
C GLU A 347 10.88 -47.32 -47.05
N ALA A 348 11.28 -46.20 -47.64
CA ALA A 348 12.33 -45.37 -47.08
C ALA A 348 11.74 -44.50 -45.97
N TYR A 349 12.34 -44.57 -44.78
CA TYR A 349 12.02 -43.69 -43.65
C TYR A 349 10.53 -43.71 -43.22
N PRO A 350 9.93 -44.89 -43.00
CA PRO A 350 8.52 -44.99 -42.63
C PRO A 350 8.25 -44.24 -41.33
N THR A 351 7.16 -43.49 -41.30
CA THR A 351 6.80 -42.63 -40.19
C THR A 351 5.31 -42.76 -39.89
N TRP A 352 4.98 -42.86 -38.61
CA TRP A 352 3.61 -42.79 -38.10
C TRP A 352 3.50 -41.56 -37.18
N TRP A 353 2.38 -40.86 -37.15
CA TRP A 353 2.15 -39.78 -36.21
C TRP A 353 0.68 -39.56 -35.88
N VAL A 354 0.45 -38.89 -34.75
CA VAL A 354 -0.89 -38.51 -34.28
C VAL A 354 -0.98 -37.00 -34.11
N ASP A 355 -2.12 -36.44 -34.49
CA ASP A 355 -2.51 -35.07 -34.19
C ASP A 355 -3.35 -35.04 -32.90
N LEU A 356 -2.80 -34.44 -31.84
CA LEU A 356 -3.46 -34.35 -30.54
C LEU A 356 -4.59 -33.29 -30.50
N GLY A 357 -4.68 -32.46 -31.55
CA GLY A 357 -5.64 -31.36 -31.70
C GLY A 357 -5.15 -30.02 -31.15
N GLN A 358 -4.31 -30.04 -30.10
CA GLN A 358 -3.63 -28.90 -29.49
C GLN A 358 -2.27 -29.32 -28.95
N SER A 359 -1.44 -28.36 -28.56
CA SER A 359 -0.10 -28.63 -28.01
C SER A 359 -0.20 -29.08 -26.57
N TYR A 360 0.55 -30.13 -26.23
CA TYR A 360 0.67 -30.62 -24.85
C TYR A 360 2.15 -30.68 -24.46
N VAL A 361 2.45 -30.52 -23.18
CA VAL A 361 3.73 -30.93 -22.60
C VAL A 361 3.70 -32.45 -22.49
N VAL A 362 4.24 -33.10 -23.52
CA VAL A 362 4.32 -34.55 -23.59
C VAL A 362 5.40 -35.01 -22.62
N ARG A 363 5.00 -35.74 -21.58
CA ARG A 363 5.92 -36.27 -20.57
C ARG A 363 6.41 -37.65 -20.93
N ARG A 364 5.57 -38.45 -21.61
CA ARG A 364 5.84 -39.87 -21.83
C ARG A 364 5.07 -40.43 -23.02
N VAL A 365 5.74 -41.32 -23.75
CA VAL A 365 5.18 -42.06 -24.87
C VAL A 365 5.36 -43.56 -24.60
N VAL A 366 4.28 -44.32 -24.61
CA VAL A 366 4.29 -45.77 -24.47
C VAL A 366 3.99 -46.40 -25.81
N ILE A 367 4.87 -47.30 -26.26
CA ILE A 367 4.76 -47.96 -27.57
C ILE A 367 4.63 -49.45 -27.35
N THR A 368 3.52 -50.03 -27.80
CA THR A 368 3.28 -51.47 -27.82
C THR A 368 3.70 -52.03 -29.17
N ASN A 369 4.65 -52.96 -29.13
CA ASN A 369 5.23 -53.62 -30.30
C ASN A 369 4.48 -54.91 -30.65
N ARG A 370 4.58 -55.31 -31.91
CA ARG A 370 4.06 -56.59 -32.41
C ARG A 370 4.85 -57.77 -31.85
N ARG A 371 4.17 -58.88 -31.50
CA ARG A 371 4.78 -60.06 -30.86
C ARG A 371 4.53 -61.39 -31.56
N ASP A 372 3.56 -61.48 -32.47
CA ASP A 372 3.28 -62.72 -33.22
C ASP A 372 4.35 -63.03 -34.29
N CYS A 373 5.10 -62.03 -34.75
CA CYS A 373 6.37 -62.16 -35.47
C CYS A 373 7.11 -60.81 -35.46
N CYS A 374 8.35 -60.79 -35.95
CA CYS A 374 8.92 -59.58 -36.54
C CYS A 374 9.14 -58.40 -35.56
N SER A 375 9.22 -58.67 -34.25
CA SER A 375 9.40 -57.67 -33.20
C SER A 375 10.67 -56.83 -33.35
N ASP A 376 11.66 -57.33 -34.10
CA ASP A 376 12.92 -56.66 -34.42
C ASP A 376 12.76 -55.48 -35.39
N ARG A 377 11.68 -55.43 -36.19
CA ARG A 377 11.48 -54.39 -37.23
C ARG A 377 11.37 -52.97 -36.69
N LEU A 378 10.87 -52.81 -35.46
CA LEU A 378 10.74 -51.51 -34.81
C LEU A 378 12.11 -50.91 -34.47
N ASN A 379 13.16 -51.72 -34.30
CA ASN A 379 14.46 -51.24 -33.84
C ASN A 379 15.41 -50.90 -35.00
N PRO A 380 16.18 -49.79 -34.93
CA PRO A 380 15.97 -48.63 -34.04
C PRO A 380 14.82 -47.74 -34.55
N PHE A 381 14.28 -46.90 -33.65
CA PHE A 381 13.29 -45.86 -33.97
C PHE A 381 13.55 -44.54 -33.23
N ASN A 382 12.98 -43.46 -33.74
CA ASN A 382 13.03 -42.12 -33.15
C ASN A 382 11.62 -41.62 -32.82
N ILE A 383 11.51 -40.81 -31.77
CA ILE A 383 10.26 -40.16 -31.37
C ILE A 383 10.43 -38.66 -31.59
N HIS A 384 9.53 -38.01 -32.32
CA HIS A 384 9.56 -36.56 -32.57
C HIS A 384 8.33 -35.89 -31.98
N ILE A 385 8.50 -34.75 -31.31
CA ILE A 385 7.42 -34.04 -30.62
C ILE A 385 7.52 -32.55 -30.94
N GLY A 386 6.45 -31.95 -31.46
CA GLY A 386 6.39 -30.52 -31.76
C GLY A 386 5.11 -30.12 -32.49
N ASP A 387 5.03 -28.85 -32.91
CA ASP A 387 3.81 -28.30 -33.53
C ASP A 387 3.82 -28.34 -35.06
N SER A 388 4.93 -28.76 -35.69
CA SER A 388 4.97 -28.96 -37.14
C SER A 388 4.28 -30.25 -37.52
N ALA A 389 3.37 -30.18 -38.49
CA ALA A 389 2.77 -31.36 -39.12
C ALA A 389 3.80 -32.19 -39.93
N GLN A 390 4.93 -31.59 -40.31
CA GLN A 390 6.09 -32.32 -40.83
C GLN A 390 6.87 -32.91 -39.65
N VAL A 391 6.37 -34.02 -39.10
CA VAL A 391 6.77 -34.49 -37.77
C VAL A 391 8.26 -34.75 -37.58
N THR A 392 9.00 -35.13 -38.62
CA THR A 392 10.45 -35.38 -38.55
C THR A 392 11.29 -34.11 -38.44
N THR A 393 10.71 -32.92 -38.67
CA THR A 393 11.39 -31.63 -38.41
C THR A 393 11.28 -31.22 -36.95
N ASN A 394 10.39 -31.85 -36.17
CA ASN A 394 10.23 -31.55 -34.76
C ASN A 394 11.41 -32.12 -33.94
N PRO A 395 11.71 -31.52 -32.77
CA PRO A 395 12.72 -32.04 -31.86
C PRO A 395 12.51 -33.51 -31.51
N GLN A 396 13.60 -34.25 -31.37
CA GLN A 396 13.59 -35.67 -31.02
C GLN A 396 13.54 -35.85 -29.50
N CYS A 397 12.63 -36.69 -29.02
CA CYS A 397 12.61 -37.15 -27.64
C CYS A 397 13.72 -38.18 -27.41
N GLY A 398 14.84 -37.70 -26.86
CA GLY A 398 16.04 -38.50 -26.65
C GLY A 398 16.77 -38.83 -27.97
N GLY A 399 17.32 -40.05 -28.06
CA GLY A 399 18.05 -40.56 -29.22
C GLY A 399 17.33 -41.72 -29.91
N ASP A 400 18.11 -42.62 -30.52
CA ASP A 400 17.59 -43.87 -31.06
C ASP A 400 17.12 -44.79 -29.93
N HIS A 401 15.87 -45.24 -30.02
CA HIS A 401 15.26 -46.16 -29.07
C HIS A 401 15.25 -47.58 -29.60
N ASN A 402 15.36 -48.54 -28.69
CA ASN A 402 15.33 -49.97 -29.01
C ASN A 402 14.53 -50.74 -27.95
N ILE A 403 13.44 -51.37 -28.35
CA ILE A 403 12.68 -52.25 -27.45
C ILE A 403 13.36 -53.63 -27.38
N ALA A 404 13.61 -54.13 -26.16
CA ALA A 404 14.12 -55.48 -25.98
C ALA A 404 13.12 -56.51 -26.51
N LEU A 405 13.60 -57.51 -27.26
CA LEU A 405 12.75 -58.56 -27.85
C LEU A 405 12.01 -59.43 -26.84
N SER A 406 12.25 -59.28 -25.54
CA SER A 406 11.49 -59.93 -24.47
C SER A 406 10.25 -59.12 -24.04
N LEU A 407 10.18 -57.83 -24.37
CA LEU A 407 9.13 -56.91 -23.93
C LEU A 407 8.07 -56.70 -25.02
N SER A 408 6.81 -56.57 -24.59
CA SER A 408 5.68 -56.23 -25.47
C SER A 408 5.50 -54.73 -25.65
N ALA A 409 5.91 -53.92 -24.68
CA ALA A 409 5.82 -52.47 -24.74
C ALA A 409 7.06 -51.81 -24.13
N MET A 410 7.32 -50.58 -24.56
CA MET A 410 8.36 -49.71 -24.03
C MET A 410 7.73 -48.39 -23.64
N SER A 411 8.12 -47.86 -22.48
CA SER A 411 7.80 -46.50 -22.06
C SER A 411 9.03 -45.63 -22.24
N VAL A 412 8.86 -44.50 -22.93
CA VAL A 412 9.90 -43.50 -23.15
C VAL A 412 9.48 -42.20 -22.49
N THR A 413 10.27 -41.75 -21.53
CA THR A 413 10.11 -40.43 -20.90
C THR A 413 10.65 -39.35 -21.83
N CYS A 414 9.85 -38.32 -22.05
CA CYS A 414 10.18 -37.13 -22.85
C CYS A 414 10.10 -35.91 -21.93
N PRO A 415 11.18 -35.54 -21.23
CA PRO A 415 11.12 -34.43 -20.29
C PRO A 415 10.82 -33.11 -21.02
N GLU A 416 9.72 -32.45 -20.65
CA GLU A 416 9.42 -31.06 -21.00
C GLU A 416 9.33 -30.76 -22.51
N MET A 417 8.97 -31.75 -23.33
CA MET A 417 8.77 -31.54 -24.76
C MET A 417 7.33 -31.12 -25.06
N ARG A 418 7.15 -29.93 -25.63
CA ARG A 418 5.83 -29.42 -26.04
C ARG A 418 5.55 -29.70 -27.50
N GLY A 419 4.35 -30.19 -27.82
CA GLY A 419 3.94 -30.38 -29.20
C GLY A 419 2.52 -30.89 -29.40
N ARG A 420 1.90 -30.47 -30.51
CA ARG A 420 0.62 -30.99 -31.01
C ARG A 420 0.75 -32.33 -31.73
N TYR A 421 1.89 -32.58 -32.36
CA TYR A 421 2.15 -33.80 -33.12
C TYR A 421 3.22 -34.65 -32.42
N VAL A 422 2.95 -35.95 -32.32
CA VAL A 422 3.92 -36.95 -31.85
C VAL A 422 4.12 -37.98 -32.94
N GLY A 423 5.35 -38.12 -33.42
CA GLY A 423 5.72 -39.01 -34.51
C GLY A 423 6.70 -40.10 -34.09
N ILE A 424 6.50 -41.31 -34.61
CA ILE A 424 7.40 -42.45 -34.51
C ILE A 424 8.01 -42.70 -35.89
N HIS A 425 9.34 -42.62 -35.97
CA HIS A 425 10.09 -42.65 -37.22
C HIS A 425 11.10 -43.80 -37.22
N LEU A 426 11.18 -44.57 -38.31
CA LEU A 426 12.28 -45.53 -38.50
C LEU A 426 13.35 -44.95 -39.42
N PRO A 427 14.60 -44.78 -38.96
CA PRO A 427 15.68 -44.42 -39.85
C PRO A 427 16.03 -45.58 -40.80
N GLY A 428 16.37 -45.25 -42.04
CA GLY A 428 16.89 -46.17 -43.05
C GLY A 428 15.94 -46.47 -44.21
N ALA A 429 16.47 -47.14 -45.23
CA ALA A 429 15.75 -47.55 -46.43
C ALA A 429 15.17 -48.98 -46.28
N SER A 430 14.05 -49.24 -46.95
CA SER A 430 13.36 -50.55 -46.97
C SER A 430 12.95 -51.07 -45.58
N ARG A 431 12.37 -50.19 -44.76
CA ARG A 431 11.87 -50.51 -43.42
C ARG A 431 10.34 -50.66 -43.44
N ILE A 432 9.82 -51.41 -42.46
CA ILE A 432 8.39 -51.60 -42.23
C ILE A 432 8.11 -51.18 -40.78
N LEU A 433 7.30 -50.15 -40.60
CA LEU A 433 6.80 -49.70 -39.30
C LEU A 433 5.48 -50.40 -38.98
N THR A 434 5.43 -51.01 -37.80
CA THR A 434 4.23 -51.64 -37.23
C THR A 434 4.12 -51.24 -35.76
N LEU A 435 2.99 -50.65 -35.37
CA LEU A 435 2.74 -50.20 -34.00
C LEU A 435 1.39 -50.76 -33.56
N CYS A 436 1.35 -51.47 -32.45
CA CYS A 436 0.11 -52.06 -31.95
C CYS A 436 -0.65 -51.13 -31.00
N GLU A 437 0.04 -50.21 -30.32
CA GLU A 437 -0.59 -49.11 -29.60
C GLU A 437 0.49 -48.05 -29.33
N VAL A 438 0.13 -46.78 -29.40
CA VAL A 438 0.94 -45.63 -29.01
C VAL A 438 0.10 -44.80 -28.05
N GLN A 439 0.49 -44.81 -26.79
CA GLN A 439 -0.18 -44.04 -25.74
C GLN A 439 0.67 -42.83 -25.40
N ILE A 440 0.06 -41.65 -25.41
CA ILE A 440 0.73 -40.39 -25.11
C ILE A 440 0.17 -39.85 -23.81
N PHE A 441 1.08 -39.65 -22.85
CA PHE A 441 0.76 -39.06 -21.57
C PHE A 441 1.51 -37.75 -21.46
N GLY A 442 0.75 -36.72 -21.14
CA GLY A 442 1.24 -35.37 -21.08
C GLY A 442 0.23 -34.51 -20.36
N ASP A 443 0.46 -33.22 -20.50
CA ASP A 443 -0.23 -32.22 -19.74
C ASP A 443 -0.52 -31.00 -20.62
N LEU A 444 -1.60 -30.30 -20.33
CA LEU A 444 -1.78 -28.98 -20.91
C LEU A 444 -0.77 -28.02 -20.24
N ASP A 445 -0.40 -26.94 -20.90
CA ASP A 445 0.40 -25.89 -20.25
C ASP A 445 -0.42 -24.63 -20.22
N GLU A 446 -1.26 -24.52 -19.18
CA GLU A 446 -2.22 -23.45 -19.07
C GLU A 446 -1.56 -22.07 -19.01
N CYS A 447 -0.34 -22.01 -18.44
CA CYS A 447 0.46 -20.78 -18.35
C CYS A 447 0.93 -20.31 -19.74
N THR A 448 1.46 -21.23 -20.55
CA THR A 448 1.94 -20.90 -21.92
C THR A 448 0.78 -20.72 -22.89
N ASP A 449 -0.30 -21.47 -22.72
CA ASP A 449 -1.47 -21.45 -23.59
C ASP A 449 -2.40 -20.27 -23.29
N GLY A 450 -2.16 -19.52 -22.21
CA GLY A 450 -2.97 -18.37 -21.83
C GLY A 450 -4.38 -18.79 -21.41
N THR A 451 -4.52 -20.00 -20.87
CA THR A 451 -5.78 -20.54 -20.34
C THR A 451 -5.77 -20.65 -18.82
N ASP A 452 -4.66 -20.29 -18.16
CA ASP A 452 -4.61 -20.11 -16.72
C ASP A 452 -5.54 -18.97 -16.28
N ASN A 453 -5.85 -18.91 -14.99
CA ASN A 453 -6.67 -17.84 -14.42
C ASN A 453 -5.91 -17.01 -13.39
N CYS A 454 -4.57 -16.99 -13.45
CA CYS A 454 -3.79 -16.10 -12.60
C CYS A 454 -4.12 -14.63 -12.92
N SER A 455 -4.06 -13.74 -11.92
CA SER A 455 -4.45 -12.33 -12.07
C SER A 455 -3.72 -11.66 -13.24
N PRO A 456 -4.38 -10.73 -13.94
CA PRO A 456 -4.65 -10.79 -15.38
C PRO A 456 -3.46 -11.13 -16.29
N GLN A 457 -3.69 -12.18 -17.08
CA GLN A 457 -3.17 -12.41 -18.43
C GLN A 457 -3.60 -11.34 -19.45
N GLY A 458 -2.74 -11.06 -20.44
CA GLY A 458 -3.24 -10.84 -21.82
C GLY A 458 -3.14 -9.44 -22.44
N SER A 459 -2.33 -8.52 -21.93
CA SER A 459 -1.85 -7.40 -22.75
C SER A 459 -0.34 -7.28 -22.66
N ILE A 460 0.29 -6.98 -23.80
CA ILE A 460 1.72 -6.67 -23.94
C ILE A 460 2.13 -5.43 -23.08
N CYS A 461 1.18 -4.83 -22.35
CA CYS A 461 1.36 -3.73 -21.41
C CYS A 461 0.60 -3.96 -20.08
N SER A 462 0.97 -4.97 -19.29
CA SER A 462 0.80 -4.90 -17.83
C SER A 462 1.92 -5.70 -17.15
N PRO A 463 2.92 -5.04 -16.56
CA PRO A 463 3.81 -5.72 -15.66
C PRO A 463 3.12 -5.89 -14.30
N GLN A 464 3.05 -7.15 -13.86
CA GLN A 464 3.12 -7.60 -12.46
C GLN A 464 1.83 -7.69 -11.64
N GLY A 465 1.76 -8.80 -10.91
CA GLY A 465 0.76 -9.14 -9.91
C GLY A 465 0.80 -10.61 -9.56
N SER A 466 1.08 -11.52 -10.52
CA SER A 466 1.17 -12.95 -10.24
C SER A 466 2.05 -13.75 -11.22
N ILE A 467 2.63 -14.84 -10.72
CA ILE A 467 3.46 -15.82 -11.42
C ILE A 467 2.63 -17.10 -11.61
N CYS A 468 2.41 -17.49 -12.86
CA CYS A 468 1.87 -18.80 -13.21
C CYS A 468 3.00 -19.83 -13.31
N THR A 469 2.85 -20.97 -12.63
CA THR A 469 3.75 -22.13 -12.73
C THR A 469 2.94 -23.37 -13.12
N ASN A 470 3.25 -23.94 -14.29
CA ASN A 470 2.60 -25.16 -14.78
C ASN A 470 2.99 -26.38 -13.92
N THR A 471 2.03 -27.25 -13.63
CA THR A 471 2.18 -28.46 -12.80
C THR A 471 1.49 -29.64 -13.48
N PRO A 472 1.91 -30.91 -13.27
CA PRO A 472 1.22 -32.05 -13.87
C PRO A 472 -0.30 -32.00 -13.65
N SER A 473 -1.06 -31.78 -14.73
CA SER A 473 -2.53 -31.69 -14.79
C SER A 473 -3.17 -30.44 -14.22
N SER A 474 -2.40 -29.36 -13.98
CA SER A 474 -2.91 -28.07 -13.50
C SER A 474 -1.85 -26.96 -13.55
N PHE A 475 -2.10 -25.82 -12.93
CA PHE A 475 -1.10 -24.78 -12.71
C PHE A 475 -1.27 -24.21 -11.31
N THR A 476 -0.27 -23.49 -10.84
CA THR A 476 -0.31 -22.74 -9.59
C THR A 476 -0.04 -21.27 -9.87
N CYS A 477 -0.72 -20.39 -9.14
CA CYS A 477 -0.47 -18.96 -9.17
C CYS A 477 0.17 -18.53 -7.84
N ALA A 478 1.08 -17.57 -7.89
CA ALA A 478 1.63 -16.92 -6.71
C ALA A 478 1.72 -15.41 -6.96
N CYS A 479 1.45 -14.57 -5.96
CA CYS A 479 1.59 -13.12 -6.16
C CYS A 479 3.06 -12.71 -6.30
N ASP A 480 3.30 -11.65 -7.08
CA ASP A 480 4.63 -11.03 -7.17
C ASP A 480 5.02 -10.37 -5.82
N ALA A 481 6.31 -10.06 -5.64
CA ALA A 481 6.74 -9.30 -4.46
C ALA A 481 6.10 -7.91 -4.45
N GLY A 482 5.62 -7.46 -3.28
CA GLY A 482 4.82 -6.23 -3.13
C GLY A 482 3.32 -6.45 -3.32
N TYR A 483 2.88 -7.71 -3.43
CA TYR A 483 1.47 -8.10 -3.53
C TYR A 483 1.14 -9.27 -2.61
N SER A 484 -0.07 -9.26 -2.05
CA SER A 484 -0.62 -10.36 -1.27
C SER A 484 -1.93 -10.88 -1.85
N GLY A 485 -2.21 -12.16 -1.64
CA GLY A 485 -3.40 -12.83 -2.17
C GLY A 485 -3.20 -14.32 -2.41
N ASP A 486 -4.10 -14.92 -3.19
CA ASP A 486 -4.09 -16.36 -3.52
C ASP A 486 -3.39 -16.65 -4.87
N GLY A 487 -2.71 -15.66 -5.45
CA GLY A 487 -2.06 -15.74 -6.76
C GLY A 487 -3.03 -15.54 -7.95
N VAL A 488 -4.33 -15.81 -7.77
CA VAL A 488 -5.38 -15.54 -8.75
C VAL A 488 -5.91 -14.12 -8.59
N THR A 489 -6.06 -13.68 -7.35
CA THR A 489 -6.34 -12.30 -6.96
C THR A 489 -5.16 -11.81 -6.16
N CYS A 490 -4.45 -10.81 -6.69
CA CYS A 490 -3.33 -10.18 -5.99
C CYS A 490 -3.65 -8.71 -5.77
N THR A 491 -3.58 -8.29 -4.51
CA THR A 491 -3.75 -6.90 -4.09
C THR A 491 -2.41 -6.32 -3.75
N ASP A 492 -2.19 -5.08 -4.19
CA ASP A 492 -1.02 -4.27 -3.83
C ASP A 492 -0.90 -4.22 -2.30
N ASP A 493 0.29 -4.54 -1.78
CA ASP A 493 0.59 -4.37 -0.36
C ASP A 493 0.82 -2.89 -0.08
N ASP A 494 0.17 -2.33 0.94
CA ASP A 494 0.43 -0.95 1.36
C ASP A 494 1.42 -0.97 2.51
N GLU A 495 2.72 -0.96 2.19
CA GLU A 495 3.77 -1.09 3.20
C GLU A 495 3.76 0.06 4.21
N CYS A 496 3.23 1.22 3.82
CA CYS A 496 3.11 2.39 4.69
C CYS A 496 2.01 2.20 5.75
N THR A 497 0.87 1.61 5.36
CA THR A 497 -0.23 1.33 6.30
C THR A 497 0.09 0.10 7.17
N ASP A 498 0.75 -0.89 6.57
CA ASP A 498 1.12 -2.14 7.24
C ASP A 498 2.34 -1.99 8.17
N GLY A 499 3.10 -0.90 8.03
CA GLY A 499 4.32 -0.62 8.80
C GLY A 499 5.47 -1.58 8.48
N SER A 500 5.44 -2.15 7.27
CA SER A 500 6.50 -3.01 6.73
C SER A 500 7.52 -2.22 5.89
N ASP A 501 7.28 -0.92 5.69
CA ASP A 501 8.21 0.00 5.04
C ASP A 501 9.54 0.12 5.78
N ASN A 502 10.55 0.65 5.09
CA ASN A 502 11.87 0.92 5.64
C ASN A 502 12.20 2.41 5.70
N CYS A 503 11.19 3.28 5.73
CA CYS A 503 11.41 4.71 5.80
C CYS A 503 12.00 5.12 7.16
N SER A 504 12.75 6.22 7.16
CA SER A 504 13.27 6.81 8.38
C SER A 504 12.10 7.22 9.30
N PRO A 505 12.25 7.17 10.64
CA PRO A 505 11.30 7.80 11.56
C PRO A 505 11.11 9.31 11.31
N ASP A 506 12.14 9.95 10.74
CA ASP A 506 12.12 11.36 10.32
C ASP A 506 11.76 11.52 8.82
N GLY A 507 11.16 10.50 8.21
CA GLY A 507 10.61 10.50 6.86
C GLY A 507 9.12 10.20 6.85
N PHE A 508 8.50 10.36 5.69
CA PHE A 508 7.15 9.91 5.41
C PHE A 508 7.15 8.88 4.28
N CYS A 509 6.34 7.85 4.45
CA CYS A 509 6.10 6.80 3.47
C CYS A 509 4.95 7.21 2.56
N THR A 510 5.05 6.89 1.27
CA THR A 510 3.96 7.01 0.30
C THR A 510 3.88 5.73 -0.52
N ASN A 511 2.74 5.04 -0.44
CA ASN A 511 2.50 3.86 -1.27
C ASN A 511 2.44 4.27 -2.75
N THR A 512 3.12 3.52 -3.61
CA THR A 512 3.29 3.79 -5.05
C THR A 512 2.98 2.53 -5.88
N PRO A 513 1.69 2.22 -6.10
CA PRO A 513 1.31 1.10 -6.94
C PRO A 513 1.88 1.24 -8.37
N PRO A 514 2.33 0.15 -9.05
CA PRO A 514 2.21 -1.26 -8.65
C PRO A 514 3.36 -1.80 -7.76
N GLY A 515 3.03 -2.41 -6.62
CA GLY A 515 3.87 -3.30 -5.80
C GLY A 515 5.06 -2.65 -5.09
N SER A 516 4.96 -1.38 -4.73
CA SER A 516 6.09 -0.63 -4.17
C SER A 516 5.64 0.57 -3.37
N PHE A 517 6.50 1.04 -2.48
CA PHE A 517 6.39 2.33 -1.79
C PHE A 517 7.60 3.23 -2.05
N THR A 518 7.49 4.49 -1.67
CA THR A 518 8.60 5.45 -1.67
C THR A 518 8.72 6.17 -0.33
N CYS A 519 9.96 6.47 0.06
CA CYS A 519 10.26 7.26 1.26
C CYS A 519 10.77 8.64 0.87
N ALA A 520 10.34 9.67 1.60
CA ALA A 520 10.91 11.00 1.51
C ALA A 520 11.12 11.57 2.93
N CYS A 521 12.16 12.39 3.11
CA CYS A 521 12.41 13.00 4.42
C CYS A 521 11.32 14.03 4.76
N ASN A 522 10.97 14.12 6.04
CA ASN A 522 10.07 15.16 6.53
C ASN A 522 10.70 16.56 6.30
N PRO A 523 9.88 17.62 6.16
CA PRO A 523 10.40 18.99 6.10
C PRO A 523 11.36 19.29 7.26
N GLY A 524 12.48 19.97 6.97
CA GLY A 524 13.56 20.21 7.93
C GLY A 524 14.62 19.10 8.00
N TYR A 525 14.43 18.01 7.26
CA TYR A 525 15.42 16.93 7.15
C TYR A 525 15.90 16.77 5.70
N SER A 526 17.11 16.25 5.53
CA SER A 526 17.73 15.95 4.25
C SER A 526 18.18 14.49 4.16
N GLY A 527 18.13 13.91 2.96
CA GLY A 527 18.51 12.52 2.75
C GLY A 527 17.69 11.85 1.65
N ASN A 528 17.62 10.52 1.68
CA ASN A 528 16.93 9.69 0.68
C ASN A 528 15.60 9.10 1.19
N GLY A 529 15.07 9.60 2.30
CA GLY A 529 13.82 9.13 2.91
C GLY A 529 13.96 7.90 3.80
N VAL A 530 14.85 6.96 3.45
CA VAL A 530 15.24 5.81 4.30
C VAL A 530 16.23 6.24 5.38
N THR A 531 17.13 7.15 5.02
CA THR A 531 18.03 7.83 5.94
C THR A 531 17.76 9.32 5.84
N CYS A 532 17.40 9.93 6.97
CA CYS A 532 17.17 11.36 7.08
C CYS A 532 18.07 11.92 8.16
N SER A 533 18.66 13.08 7.87
CA SER A 533 19.49 13.83 8.79
C SER A 533 18.95 15.24 8.89
N ASP A 534 18.84 15.70 10.12
CA ASP A 534 18.40 17.04 10.45
C ASP A 534 19.20 18.10 9.68
N ILE A 535 18.50 19.08 9.11
CA ILE A 535 19.13 20.21 8.44
C ILE A 535 19.42 21.25 9.50
N ASP A 536 20.69 21.46 9.83
CA ASP A 536 21.06 22.54 10.73
C ASP A 536 20.90 23.91 10.03
N GLU A 537 19.75 24.56 10.21
CA GLU A 537 19.50 25.88 9.63
C GLU A 537 20.38 26.96 10.28
N CYS A 538 20.84 26.76 11.52
CA CYS A 538 21.73 27.68 12.21
C CYS A 538 23.14 27.69 11.63
N ALA A 539 23.59 26.59 11.02
CA ALA A 539 24.90 26.49 10.39
C ALA A 539 25.09 27.47 9.22
N ASN A 540 23.99 27.88 8.56
CA ASN A 540 24.02 28.85 7.46
C ASN A 540 23.42 30.18 7.89
N ALA A 541 24.23 31.23 7.89
CA ALA A 541 23.81 32.60 8.21
C ALA A 541 22.97 32.72 9.51
N ASN A 542 23.26 31.89 10.52
CA ASN A 542 22.57 31.88 11.81
C ASN A 542 21.05 31.66 11.69
N GLY A 543 20.58 30.89 10.70
CA GLY A 543 19.15 30.68 10.43
C GLY A 543 18.38 31.96 10.05
N GLY A 544 19.08 33.06 9.77
CA GLY A 544 18.46 34.38 9.62
C GLY A 544 18.02 35.04 10.93
N CYS A 545 18.36 34.46 12.09
CA CYS A 545 18.09 35.07 13.39
C CYS A 545 18.94 36.33 13.60
N GLU A 546 18.32 37.43 14.06
CA GLU A 546 19.06 38.60 14.57
C GLU A 546 19.80 38.26 15.87
N GLY A 547 19.17 37.45 16.73
CA GLY A 547 19.71 36.99 18.00
C GLY A 547 20.43 35.64 17.92
N THR A 548 20.20 34.78 18.92
CA THR A 548 20.82 33.45 18.96
C THR A 548 19.92 32.42 18.29
N CYS A 549 20.44 31.71 17.29
CA CYS A 549 19.80 30.55 16.67
C CYS A 549 20.09 29.29 17.48
N THR A 550 19.07 28.47 17.72
CA THR A 550 19.21 27.12 18.30
C THR A 550 18.56 26.11 17.36
N ASN A 551 19.36 25.18 16.85
CA ASN A 551 18.91 24.12 15.96
C ASN A 551 18.19 23.02 16.76
N ASN A 552 17.05 22.56 16.26
CA ASN A 552 16.23 21.49 16.83
C ASN A 552 15.93 20.44 15.73
N GLY A 553 15.52 19.23 16.10
CA GLY A 553 15.13 18.25 15.08
C GLY A 553 13.97 18.75 14.20
N GLY A 554 14.24 18.96 12.91
CA GLY A 554 13.32 19.38 11.86
C GLY A 554 12.99 20.88 11.82
N SER A 555 13.62 21.70 12.67
CA SER A 555 13.42 23.16 12.68
C SER A 555 14.48 23.88 13.50
N PHE A 556 14.44 25.21 13.50
CA PHE A 556 15.25 26.04 14.38
C PHE A 556 14.39 27.06 15.12
N VAL A 557 14.92 27.60 16.22
CA VAL A 557 14.28 28.70 16.95
C VAL A 557 15.27 29.83 17.22
N CYS A 558 14.83 31.06 17.01
CA CYS A 558 15.57 32.26 17.36
C CYS A 558 15.22 32.73 18.77
N SER A 559 16.20 33.29 19.47
CA SER A 559 16.01 33.92 20.78
C SER A 559 16.73 35.25 20.85
N CYS A 560 16.14 36.21 21.57
CA CYS A 560 16.70 37.56 21.71
C CYS A 560 17.48 37.72 23.01
N GLY A 561 18.47 38.62 22.99
CA GLY A 561 19.21 39.02 24.19
C GLY A 561 18.34 39.81 25.16
N ALA A 562 18.86 40.07 26.36
CA ALA A 562 18.18 40.90 27.36
C ALA A 562 17.88 42.30 26.80
N GLY A 563 16.70 42.83 27.12
CA GLY A 563 16.20 44.13 26.61
C GLY A 563 15.47 44.04 25.27
N PHE A 564 15.32 42.85 24.69
CA PHE A 564 14.64 42.64 23.41
C PHE A 564 13.62 41.49 23.48
N VAL A 565 12.63 41.52 22.60
CA VAL A 565 11.62 40.48 22.44
C VAL A 565 11.57 40.03 20.97
N LEU A 566 11.39 38.73 20.75
CA LEU A 566 11.25 38.19 19.40
C LEU A 566 9.93 38.69 18.80
N ASN A 567 10.00 39.28 17.62
CA ASN A 567 8.82 39.84 16.98
C ASN A 567 7.96 38.74 16.32
N ALA A 568 6.92 39.15 15.59
CA ALA A 568 5.99 38.23 14.94
C ALA A 568 6.58 37.41 13.77
N ASP A 569 7.70 37.83 13.19
CA ASP A 569 8.37 37.07 12.12
C ASP A 569 9.22 35.90 12.66
N GLY A 570 9.45 35.86 13.98
CA GLY A 570 10.18 34.78 14.63
C GLY A 570 11.70 34.80 14.40
N LEU A 571 12.23 35.84 13.75
CA LEU A 571 13.65 36.00 13.39
C LEU A 571 14.29 37.25 14.01
N ASN A 572 13.57 38.37 14.02
CA ASN A 572 14.09 39.68 14.43
C ASN A 572 13.71 40.05 15.88
N CYS A 573 14.54 40.89 16.49
CA CYS A 573 14.44 41.28 17.89
C CYS A 573 14.02 42.73 18.02
N ASP A 574 12.78 42.94 18.49
CA ASP A 574 12.26 44.26 18.78
C ASP A 574 12.72 44.72 20.16
N ASP A 575 13.07 45.99 20.25
CA ASP A 575 13.46 46.65 21.48
C ASP A 575 12.29 46.68 22.48
N VAL A 576 12.54 46.23 23.72
CA VAL A 576 11.54 46.33 24.78
C VAL A 576 11.61 47.74 25.35
N ASN A 577 10.61 48.56 25.06
CA ASN A 577 10.54 49.89 25.65
C ASN A 577 10.14 49.83 27.12
N GLU A 578 11.11 49.85 28.03
CA GLU A 578 10.84 49.76 29.46
C GLU A 578 10.12 51.01 30.01
N CYS A 579 10.15 52.13 29.29
CA CYS A 579 9.47 53.36 29.69
C CYS A 579 7.93 53.26 29.58
N ASP A 580 7.40 52.36 28.75
CA ASP A 580 5.95 52.22 28.54
C ASP A 580 5.23 51.62 29.76
N SER A 581 5.97 50.88 30.61
CA SER A 581 5.46 50.30 31.84
C SER A 581 6.01 51.02 33.05
N GLY A 582 5.15 51.74 33.78
CA GLY A 582 5.53 52.39 35.03
C GLY A 582 6.71 53.38 34.91
N ASN A 583 6.88 54.01 33.74
CA ASN A 583 7.98 54.94 33.45
C ASN A 583 9.38 54.31 33.64
N GLY A 584 9.53 53.01 33.40
CA GLY A 584 10.79 52.27 33.63
C GLY A 584 11.22 52.22 35.11
N GLY A 585 10.32 52.58 36.04
CA GLY A 585 10.69 52.80 37.44
C GLY A 585 11.41 54.12 37.70
N CYS A 586 11.59 54.98 36.69
CA CYS A 586 12.16 56.31 36.86
C CYS A 586 11.21 57.21 37.66
N SER A 587 11.74 57.89 38.68
CA SER A 587 10.99 58.85 39.48
C SER A 587 10.52 60.09 38.70
N GLN A 588 11.21 60.44 37.61
CA GLN A 588 10.93 61.64 36.82
C GLN A 588 10.85 61.36 35.31
N THR A 589 11.97 61.35 34.59
CA THR A 589 11.97 61.18 33.13
C THR A 589 12.65 59.88 32.76
N CYS A 590 11.97 59.02 32.01
CA CYS A 590 12.55 57.84 31.36
C CYS A 590 12.86 58.14 29.89
N THR A 591 13.98 57.65 29.39
CA THR A 591 14.32 57.68 27.97
C THR A 591 14.71 56.28 27.54
N ASN A 592 13.92 55.73 26.61
CA ASN A 592 14.16 54.41 26.05
C ASN A 592 15.35 54.46 25.09
N ASN A 593 16.27 53.51 25.25
CA ASN A 593 17.40 53.31 24.37
C ASN A 593 17.31 51.90 23.79
N ARG A 594 17.98 51.64 22.66
CA ARG A 594 17.96 50.29 22.12
C ARG A 594 18.66 49.30 23.08
N GLY A 595 17.91 48.34 23.60
CA GLY A 595 18.29 47.27 24.53
C GLY A 595 18.29 47.66 26.01
N SER A 596 17.86 48.88 26.36
CA SER A 596 17.89 49.38 27.74
C SER A 596 17.15 50.72 27.89
N PHE A 597 17.08 51.26 29.10
CA PHE A 597 16.54 52.60 29.35
C PHE A 597 17.44 53.40 30.28
N VAL A 598 17.28 54.72 30.28
CA VAL A 598 17.98 55.61 31.22
C VAL A 598 17.02 56.60 31.86
N CYS A 599 17.18 56.81 33.16
CA CYS A 599 16.45 57.84 33.90
C CYS A 599 17.22 59.15 33.91
N SER A 600 16.50 60.26 33.83
CA SER A 600 17.05 61.62 33.96
C SER A 600 16.17 62.49 34.86
N CYS A 601 16.77 63.52 35.43
CA CYS A 601 16.11 64.41 36.39
C CYS A 601 15.83 65.78 35.78
N ARG A 602 14.69 66.35 36.18
CA ARG A 602 14.29 67.73 35.89
C ARG A 602 15.25 68.70 36.61
N HIS A 603 15.30 69.93 36.11
CA HIS A 603 16.15 70.97 36.68
C HIS A 603 15.94 71.15 38.20
N GLY A 604 17.04 71.25 38.95
CA GLY A 604 17.03 71.33 40.41
C GLY A 604 17.09 69.99 41.14
N TYR A 605 17.19 68.88 40.42
CA TYR A 605 17.34 67.53 40.96
C TYR A 605 18.52 66.80 40.33
N SER A 606 19.12 65.88 41.08
CA SER A 606 20.23 65.04 40.65
C SER A 606 19.86 63.57 40.84
N LEU A 607 20.23 62.72 39.87
CA LEU A 607 19.96 61.29 39.92
C LEU A 607 20.81 60.67 41.03
N ASN A 608 20.18 59.91 41.92
CA ASN A 608 20.86 59.30 43.04
C ASN A 608 21.61 58.02 42.60
N ALA A 609 22.18 57.29 43.57
CA ALA A 609 23.00 56.11 43.30
C ALA A 609 22.22 54.89 42.78
N ASP A 610 20.88 54.84 42.91
CA ASP A 610 20.06 53.73 42.41
C ASP A 610 19.76 53.85 40.91
N GLY A 611 20.06 55.00 40.30
CA GLY A 611 19.86 55.23 38.87
C GLY A 611 18.41 55.45 38.44
N LEU A 612 17.46 55.51 39.39
CA LEU A 612 16.02 55.64 39.16
C LEU A 612 15.43 56.89 39.83
N ASN A 613 15.92 57.25 41.02
CA ASN A 613 15.36 58.30 41.86
C ASN A 613 16.12 59.63 41.78
N CYS A 614 15.37 60.73 41.79
CA CYS A 614 15.90 62.09 41.67
C CYS A 614 15.78 62.85 43.00
N ASP A 615 16.91 63.20 43.60
CA ASP A 615 16.99 63.94 44.86
C ASP A 615 17.15 65.44 44.61
N LEU A 616 16.54 66.28 45.46
CA LEU A 616 16.65 67.74 45.35
C LEU A 616 18.10 68.19 45.52
N ASP A 617 18.63 68.89 44.52
CA ASP A 617 19.99 69.41 44.52
C ASP A 617 19.97 70.94 44.57
N CYS A 618 20.12 71.49 45.77
CA CYS A 618 20.17 72.93 45.99
C CYS A 618 21.36 73.62 45.31
N GLY A 619 22.45 72.90 45.03
CA GLY A 619 23.57 73.44 44.27
C GLY A 619 23.22 73.71 42.82
N VAL A 620 22.36 72.87 42.24
CA VAL A 620 21.81 73.04 40.87
C VAL A 620 20.74 74.12 40.83
N LEU A 621 19.91 74.27 41.88
CA LEU A 621 18.90 75.33 41.95
C LEU A 621 19.47 76.75 42.12
N TYR A 622 20.63 76.89 42.75
CA TYR A 622 21.28 78.20 42.99
C TYR A 622 22.74 78.20 42.51
N PRO A 623 22.98 78.04 41.20
CA PRO A 623 24.32 77.92 40.66
C PRO A 623 25.07 79.26 40.81
N GLY A 624 26.30 79.21 41.32
CA GLY A 624 27.21 80.36 41.39
C GLY A 624 26.86 81.48 42.38
N LEU A 625 25.65 81.46 42.97
CA LEU A 625 25.22 82.46 43.97
C LEU A 625 25.83 82.21 45.35
N LEU A 626 26.02 80.94 45.72
CA LEU A 626 26.43 80.50 47.05
C LEU A 626 27.29 79.23 46.96
N PRO A 627 28.24 78.98 47.89
CA PRO A 627 29.05 77.75 47.89
C PRO A 627 28.20 76.49 48.06
N ALA A 628 28.29 75.55 47.10
CA ALA A 628 27.51 74.31 47.06
C ALA A 628 27.65 73.48 48.36
N SER A 629 28.84 73.46 48.99
CA SER A 629 29.12 72.72 50.23
C SER A 629 28.34 73.20 51.46
N ASN A 630 27.70 74.36 51.37
CA ASN A 630 27.04 75.03 52.49
C ASN A 630 25.50 74.94 52.42
N PHE A 631 24.96 74.23 51.42
CA PHE A 631 23.54 73.96 51.28
C PHE A 631 23.10 72.68 52.00
N GLY A 632 21.94 72.75 52.65
CA GLY A 632 21.22 71.62 53.20
C GLY A 632 19.81 71.58 52.63
N VAL A 633 19.21 70.38 52.65
CA VAL A 633 17.83 70.13 52.24
C VAL A 633 17.05 69.59 53.43
N TYR A 634 15.92 70.19 53.73
CA TYR A 634 14.97 69.63 54.70
C TYR A 634 13.54 70.04 54.36
N GLY A 635 12.60 69.10 54.44
CA GLY A 635 11.19 69.35 54.15
C GLY A 635 10.95 69.93 52.74
N GLY A 636 11.76 69.53 51.76
CA GLY A 636 11.70 70.06 50.38
C GLY A 636 12.20 71.49 50.21
N LYS A 637 12.89 72.06 51.21
CA LYS A 637 13.41 73.43 51.18
C LYS A 637 14.94 73.45 51.23
N CYS A 638 15.52 74.38 50.49
CA CYS A 638 16.94 74.68 50.54
C CYS A 638 17.25 75.66 51.66
N PHE A 639 18.30 75.38 52.41
CA PHE A 639 18.84 76.31 53.38
C PHE A 639 20.35 76.39 53.25
N TRP A 640 20.89 77.56 53.57
CA TRP A 640 22.31 77.84 53.39
C TRP A 640 22.89 78.46 54.65
N SER A 641 24.10 78.05 55.04
CA SER A 641 24.77 78.61 56.22
C SER A 641 26.01 79.40 55.84
N SER A 642 26.20 80.56 56.47
CA SER A 642 27.36 81.44 56.25
C SER A 642 28.66 80.90 56.87
N ASN A 643 28.69 79.63 57.21
CA ASN A 643 29.73 79.01 58.03
C ASN A 643 30.58 78.03 57.21
N GLY A 644 31.43 78.58 56.34
CA GLY A 644 32.35 77.82 55.48
C GLY A 644 33.84 78.09 55.73
N ARG A 645 34.71 77.68 54.79
CA ARG A 645 36.10 78.16 54.69
C ARG A 645 36.08 79.62 54.16
N ARG A 646 37.05 80.45 54.57
CA ARG A 646 37.15 81.85 54.07
C ARG A 646 37.22 81.86 52.53
N PRO A 647 36.61 82.85 51.84
CA PRO A 647 36.02 84.08 52.38
C PRO A 647 34.59 83.93 52.93
N HIS A 648 33.94 82.80 52.71
CA HIS A 648 32.52 82.54 53.01
C HIS A 648 32.21 82.21 54.49
N ASN A 649 33.08 82.61 55.41
CA ASN A 649 32.79 82.60 56.84
C ASN A 649 32.42 84.02 57.26
N GLN A 650 31.21 84.42 56.89
CA GLN A 650 30.76 85.80 57.07
C GLN A 650 30.01 85.92 58.39
N ARG A 651 30.41 86.91 59.19
CA ARG A 651 29.74 87.28 60.44
C ARG A 651 29.20 88.69 60.25
N LEU A 652 27.90 88.84 60.41
CA LEU A 652 27.19 90.10 60.16
C LEU A 652 26.37 90.49 61.38
N THR A 653 26.04 91.78 61.49
CA THR A 653 24.96 92.25 62.37
C THR A 653 23.63 91.62 61.93
N TYR A 654 22.63 91.59 62.80
CA TYR A 654 21.34 90.96 62.48
C TYR A 654 20.70 91.54 61.22
N SER A 655 20.64 92.87 61.11
CA SER A 655 20.07 93.57 59.95
C SER A 655 20.82 93.26 58.66
N ALA A 656 22.15 93.21 58.69
CA ALA A 656 22.97 92.87 57.54
C ALA A 656 22.85 91.38 57.15
N ALA A 657 22.69 90.49 58.14
CA ALA A 657 22.45 89.06 57.90
C ALA A 657 21.07 88.81 57.26
N LEU A 658 20.04 89.49 57.74
CA LEU A 658 18.70 89.46 57.15
C LEU A 658 18.71 89.96 55.70
N GLN A 659 19.35 91.11 55.45
CA GLN A 659 19.51 91.64 54.09
C GLN A 659 20.30 90.68 53.19
N ALA A 660 21.33 90.01 53.71
CA ALA A 660 22.07 89.02 52.93
C ALA A 660 21.19 87.84 52.52
N CYS A 661 20.38 87.29 53.44
CA CYS A 661 19.44 86.22 53.10
C CYS A 661 18.36 86.67 52.11
N GLN A 662 17.85 87.89 52.25
CA GLN A 662 16.92 88.49 51.29
C GLN A 662 17.55 88.65 49.90
N GLY A 663 18.82 89.04 49.82
CA GLY A 663 19.58 89.09 48.58
C GLY A 663 19.74 87.74 47.89
N HIS A 664 19.61 86.64 48.62
CA HIS A 664 19.59 85.27 48.08
C HIS A 664 18.17 84.74 47.80
N GLY A 665 17.14 85.59 47.85
CA GLY A 665 15.74 85.19 47.65
C GLY A 665 15.16 84.40 48.83
N GLY A 666 15.66 84.66 50.05
CA GLY A 666 15.23 83.99 51.26
C GLY A 666 15.08 84.94 52.45
N THR A 667 15.07 84.37 53.65
CA THR A 667 15.08 85.11 54.91
C THR A 667 15.97 84.38 55.91
N LEU A 668 16.23 84.96 57.08
CA LEU A 668 16.89 84.22 58.16
C LEU A 668 16.04 83.01 58.56
N ILE A 669 16.70 81.93 58.94
CA ILE A 669 16.04 80.65 59.22
C ILE A 669 14.96 80.78 60.29
N MET A 670 13.80 80.19 60.03
CA MET A 670 12.67 80.17 60.98
C MET A 670 12.49 78.74 61.50
N ILE A 671 12.83 78.52 62.76
CA ILE A 671 12.83 77.19 63.38
C ILE A 671 11.53 77.00 64.16
N LYS A 672 10.47 76.57 63.47
CA LYS A 672 9.12 76.49 64.05
C LYS A 672 8.77 75.12 64.66
N ASP A 673 9.61 74.10 64.47
CA ASP A 673 9.40 72.75 64.97
C ASP A 673 10.73 72.00 65.24
N HIS A 674 10.63 70.90 66.00
CA HIS A 674 11.78 70.08 66.42
C HIS A 674 12.53 69.44 65.25
N ALA A 675 11.83 69.06 64.19
CA ALA A 675 12.42 68.31 63.09
C ALA A 675 13.22 69.25 62.18
N THR A 676 12.70 70.47 61.93
CA THR A 676 13.44 71.58 61.33
C THR A 676 14.71 71.90 62.12
N GLN A 677 14.61 72.02 63.45
CA GLN A 677 15.80 72.24 64.30
C GLN A 677 16.84 71.14 64.12
N THR A 678 16.41 69.88 64.16
CA THR A 678 17.31 68.72 64.03
C THR A 678 18.04 68.72 62.69
N ALA A 679 17.32 68.93 61.58
CA ALA A 679 17.89 68.94 60.25
C ALA A 679 18.88 70.10 60.02
N ILE A 680 18.58 71.29 60.55
CA ILE A 680 19.50 72.43 60.53
C ILE A 680 20.76 72.08 61.32
N LEU A 681 20.61 71.51 62.51
CA LEU A 681 21.72 71.14 63.36
C LEU A 681 22.62 70.07 62.72
N ASP A 682 22.05 69.13 61.98
CA ASP A 682 22.78 68.10 61.24
C ASP A 682 23.55 68.69 60.05
N HIS A 683 22.91 69.56 59.26
CA HIS A 683 23.55 70.28 58.15
C HIS A 683 24.73 71.13 58.59
N LEU A 684 24.60 71.84 59.73
CA LEU A 684 25.70 72.66 60.26
C LEU A 684 26.97 71.84 60.58
N LYS A 685 26.89 70.50 60.60
CA LYS A 685 28.00 69.53 60.74
C LYS A 685 29.12 70.05 61.63
N VAL A 686 28.78 70.56 62.83
CA VAL A 686 29.74 71.14 63.77
C VAL A 686 30.60 70.03 64.35
N LYS A 687 31.66 69.63 63.62
CA LYS A 687 32.64 68.64 64.08
C LYS A 687 33.41 69.21 65.27
N SER A 688 33.56 68.42 66.33
CA SER A 688 34.33 68.79 67.52
C SER A 688 35.80 68.99 67.16
N VAL A 689 36.28 70.23 67.17
CA VAL A 689 37.71 70.51 67.11
C VAL A 689 38.11 71.10 68.46
N LYS A 690 38.97 70.39 69.20
CA LYS A 690 39.57 70.85 70.47
C LYS A 690 40.05 72.30 70.29
N GLY A 691 39.51 73.23 71.07
CA GLY A 691 39.99 74.62 71.13
C GLY A 691 39.25 75.66 70.26
N ARG A 692 38.18 75.32 69.52
CA ARG A 692 37.36 76.34 68.82
C ARG A 692 36.06 76.66 69.57
N LYS A 693 35.94 77.93 69.98
CA LYS A 693 34.80 78.51 70.70
C LYS A 693 33.46 78.30 69.96
N GLU A 694 32.44 78.04 70.77
CA GLU A 694 31.00 78.06 70.51
C GLU A 694 30.56 78.83 69.25
N ARG A 695 29.70 78.23 68.42
CA ARG A 695 29.12 78.91 67.25
C ARG A 695 27.66 79.24 67.51
N ARG A 696 27.38 80.55 67.44
CA ARG A 696 26.04 81.13 67.43
C ARG A 696 25.71 81.50 65.99
N PHE A 697 24.47 81.31 65.59
CA PHE A 697 23.97 81.67 64.28
C PHE A 697 22.76 82.57 64.42
N TRP A 698 22.71 83.68 63.71
CA TRP A 698 21.47 84.45 63.60
C TRP A 698 20.37 83.57 62.98
N MET A 699 19.21 83.61 63.62
CA MET A 699 17.95 83.06 63.12
C MET A 699 16.95 84.19 62.98
N GLY A 700 15.87 83.99 62.25
CA GLY A 700 14.94 85.07 61.91
C GLY A 700 13.91 85.35 62.99
N LEU A 701 14.33 85.52 64.24
CA LEU A 701 13.47 85.79 65.40
C LEU A 701 14.02 87.01 66.16
N ASP A 702 13.16 87.99 66.41
CA ASP A 702 13.48 89.25 67.09
C ASP A 702 12.24 89.87 67.76
N ASP A 703 12.45 90.81 68.68
CA ASP A 703 11.41 91.63 69.32
C ASP A 703 11.62 93.14 69.11
N LEU A 704 12.27 93.52 68.01
CA LEU A 704 12.61 94.91 67.63
C LEU A 704 11.41 95.88 67.61
N ASN A 705 10.22 95.36 67.36
CA ASN A 705 9.01 96.18 67.22
C ASN A 705 8.28 96.41 68.56
N ALA A 706 8.43 95.49 69.52
CA ALA A 706 7.77 95.55 70.81
C ALA A 706 8.51 94.64 71.81
N GLU A 707 9.15 95.28 72.81
CA GLU A 707 9.90 94.61 73.87
C GLU A 707 9.12 93.43 74.49
N ASN A 708 9.78 92.27 74.59
CA ASN A 708 9.22 90.97 75.02
C ASN A 708 8.17 90.35 74.06
N THR A 709 8.01 90.86 72.84
CA THR A 709 7.10 90.31 71.82
C THR A 709 7.90 89.78 70.62
N PHE A 710 8.34 88.52 70.70
CA PHE A 710 9.13 87.90 69.65
C PHE A 710 8.31 87.51 68.42
N LEU A 711 8.71 88.03 67.27
CA LEU A 711 8.15 87.73 65.95
C LEU A 711 9.22 87.08 65.07
N TRP A 712 8.82 86.08 64.30
CA TRP A 712 9.63 85.59 63.19
C TRP A 712 9.68 86.66 62.08
N ASN A 713 10.69 86.63 61.22
CA ASN A 713 10.81 87.61 60.13
C ASN A 713 9.66 87.56 59.10
N ASP A 714 8.80 86.53 59.13
CA ASP A 714 7.55 86.50 58.37
C ASP A 714 6.35 87.14 59.09
N GLY A 715 6.58 87.75 60.25
CA GLY A 715 5.58 88.42 61.09
C GLY A 715 4.78 87.48 62.00
N THR A 716 5.00 86.16 61.94
CA THR A 716 4.29 85.24 62.82
C THR A 716 4.84 85.28 64.24
N PRO A 717 3.99 85.20 65.27
CA PRO A 717 4.45 85.18 66.66
C PRO A 717 5.20 83.89 66.96
N LEU A 718 6.05 83.92 67.98
CA LEU A 718 6.64 82.71 68.55
C LEU A 718 5.52 81.75 68.99
N GLY A 719 5.52 80.54 68.43
CA GLY A 719 4.54 79.50 68.74
C GLY A 719 4.84 78.78 70.07
N SER A 720 4.22 77.62 70.27
CA SER A 720 4.45 76.77 71.45
C SER A 720 5.84 76.13 71.51
N TYR A 721 6.60 76.17 70.41
CA TYR A 721 7.98 75.68 70.34
C TYR A 721 8.97 76.82 70.66
N ASP A 722 9.41 76.88 71.91
CA ASP A 722 10.36 77.87 72.44
C ASP A 722 11.52 77.16 73.18
N TRP A 723 12.75 77.65 72.95
CA TRP A 723 14.00 77.15 73.54
C TRP A 723 14.83 78.24 74.26
N PHE A 724 14.18 79.34 74.70
CA PHE A 724 14.84 80.39 75.47
C PHE A 724 15.32 79.94 76.86
N LYS A 725 16.40 80.59 77.33
CA LYS A 725 16.75 80.65 78.75
C LYS A 725 16.85 82.13 79.16
N TYR A 726 15.85 82.61 79.89
CA TYR A 726 15.81 83.98 80.39
C TYR A 726 16.90 84.21 81.45
N ASP A 727 17.78 85.19 81.25
CA ASP A 727 18.63 85.73 82.31
C ASP A 727 18.21 87.21 82.52
N ALA A 728 17.39 87.53 83.52
CA ALA A 728 16.83 88.89 83.73
C ALA A 728 17.90 89.99 83.94
N PRO A 729 17.63 91.30 83.65
CA PRO A 729 16.73 91.92 82.66
C PRO A 729 17.50 92.33 81.36
N HIS A 730 16.80 92.50 80.23
CA HIS A 730 17.39 92.64 78.89
C HIS A 730 17.03 93.94 78.15
N GLN A 731 17.05 95.10 78.82
CA GLN A 731 16.61 96.40 78.28
C GLN A 731 17.32 96.93 77.00
N GLU A 732 18.15 96.15 76.29
CA GLU A 732 18.86 96.55 75.05
C GLU A 732 19.21 95.33 74.14
N ARG A 733 18.45 94.21 74.15
CA ARG A 733 18.82 93.01 73.38
C ARG A 733 17.61 92.43 72.64
N ASP A 734 17.58 92.61 71.32
CA ASP A 734 16.33 92.32 70.59
C ASP A 734 16.42 91.17 69.57
N CYS A 735 17.61 90.56 69.36
CA CYS A 735 17.83 89.60 68.26
C CYS A 735 18.27 88.22 68.75
N VAL A 736 17.80 87.14 68.10
CA VAL A 736 17.98 85.77 68.59
C VAL A 736 19.02 84.97 67.80
N THR A 737 19.87 84.24 68.53
CA THR A 737 20.84 83.29 67.97
C THR A 737 20.55 81.83 68.32
N LEU A 738 20.72 80.93 67.36
CA LEU A 738 20.84 79.49 67.59
C LEU A 738 22.23 79.18 68.12
N TRP A 739 22.33 78.58 69.31
CA TRP A 739 23.57 78.13 69.89
C TRP A 739 23.62 76.60 69.96
N LYS A 740 24.65 76.01 69.33
CA LYS A 740 24.94 74.58 69.39
C LYS A 740 26.23 74.33 70.18
N PRO A 741 26.15 73.91 71.46
CA PRO A 741 27.31 73.55 72.26
C PRO A 741 27.76 72.10 72.02
N GLN A 742 28.99 71.78 72.43
CA GLN A 742 29.60 70.47 72.19
C GLN A 742 28.97 69.31 72.98
N LYS A 743 28.38 69.56 74.16
CA LYS A 743 27.87 68.53 75.10
C LYS A 743 26.55 68.91 75.80
N ARG A 744 25.84 69.92 75.30
CA ARG A 744 24.58 70.39 75.90
C ARG A 744 23.50 70.45 74.83
N VAL A 745 22.25 70.48 75.27
CA VAL A 745 21.11 70.64 74.36
C VAL A 745 21.23 72.00 73.66
N PRO A 746 20.96 72.10 72.33
CA PRO A 746 20.91 73.37 71.62
C PRO A 746 19.93 74.33 72.29
N ARG A 747 20.24 75.64 72.26
CA ARG A 747 19.42 76.68 72.91
C ARG A 747 19.39 77.94 72.09
N TRP A 748 18.36 78.75 72.31
CA TRP A 748 18.23 80.06 71.71
C TRP A 748 18.63 81.14 72.70
N PHE A 749 19.36 82.15 72.24
CA PHE A 749 19.83 83.24 73.08
C PHE A 749 19.54 84.59 72.44
N ILE A 750 18.95 85.46 73.24
CA ILE A 750 18.75 86.87 72.94
C ILE A 750 20.10 87.61 73.06
N LYS A 751 20.42 88.42 72.06
CA LYS A 751 21.69 89.15 71.92
C LYS A 751 21.45 90.55 71.35
N PRO A 752 22.32 91.52 71.68
CA PRO A 752 22.36 92.79 70.97
C PRO A 752 22.51 92.54 69.47
N CYS A 753 21.66 93.20 68.68
CA CYS A 753 21.53 93.03 67.23
C CYS A 753 22.79 93.49 66.46
N GLU A 754 23.60 94.35 67.09
CA GLU A 754 24.86 94.91 66.61
C GLU A 754 26.00 93.87 66.66
N ASN A 755 25.81 92.74 67.35
CA ASN A 755 26.81 91.69 67.37
C ASN A 755 26.98 91.03 66.01
N SER A 756 28.20 90.65 65.68
CA SER A 756 28.50 89.93 64.44
C SER A 756 28.54 88.40 64.63
N TYR A 757 27.54 87.70 64.11
CA TYR A 757 27.46 86.24 64.10
C TYR A 757 27.31 85.69 62.67
N PRO A 758 27.74 84.43 62.44
CA PRO A 758 27.26 83.66 61.29
C PRO A 758 25.73 83.62 61.26
N TYR A 759 25.15 83.29 60.12
CA TYR A 759 23.71 83.28 59.92
C TYR A 759 23.31 82.12 59.02
N ILE A 760 22.04 81.76 59.07
CA ILE A 760 21.47 80.69 58.28
C ILE A 760 20.30 81.29 57.51
N CYS A 761 20.31 81.12 56.20
CA CYS A 761 19.24 81.53 55.33
C CYS A 761 18.33 80.34 55.04
N GLN A 762 17.03 80.53 55.19
CA GLN A 762 16.03 79.70 54.55
C GLN A 762 15.73 80.30 53.19
N LEU A 763 15.99 79.58 52.12
CA LEU A 763 15.76 80.07 50.76
C LEU A 763 14.32 79.75 50.35
N GLY A 764 13.66 80.68 49.64
CA GLY A 764 12.34 80.44 49.08
C GLY A 764 12.41 79.36 48.00
N THR A 765 11.32 78.63 47.75
CA THR A 765 11.22 77.72 46.60
C THR A 765 11.49 78.55 45.33
N GLY A 766 12.63 78.31 44.68
CA GLY A 766 13.12 79.13 43.58
C GLY A 766 12.09 79.29 42.46
N ASN A 767 11.37 80.41 42.48
CA ASN A 767 10.87 81.08 41.29
C ASN A 767 11.58 82.44 41.22
N GLY A 768 12.91 82.38 41.23
CA GLY A 768 13.75 83.51 40.82
C GLY A 768 13.92 83.41 39.32
N GLY A 769 13.07 84.13 38.57
CA GLY A 769 13.31 84.37 37.15
C GLY A 769 14.72 84.92 36.94
N ALA A 770 15.29 84.54 35.80
CA ALA A 770 16.55 85.02 35.29
C ALA A 770 16.77 86.53 35.57
N LYS A 771 17.96 86.84 36.08
CA LYS A 771 18.71 87.99 35.59
C LYS A 771 19.94 87.47 34.87
#